data_AF-A0AAN6YBW6-F1
#
_entry.id   AF-A0AAN6YBW6-F1
#
_cell.length_a   1.000
_cell.length_b   1.000
_cell.length_c   1.000
_cell.angle_alpha   90.00
_cell.angle_beta   90.00
_cell.angle_gamma   90.00
#
_symmetry.space_group_name_H-M   'P 1'
#
loop_
_entity.id
_entity.type
_entity.pdbx_description
1 polymer ?
#
loop_
_entity_poly.entity_id
_entity_poly.type
_entity_poly.pdbx_seq_one_letter_code
_entity_poly.pdbx_strand_id
1 'polypeptide(L)'
;MADKAANYFRHILRSTGLYILYHLFKFIYHLFDVKLDLPAEPPKPVFLKTPRPWTYKFPRWLLHIIPARSLVHLIPIMASAAVITLNQSHLFLGETFPGIIHDTDIFIALLQIVAKIHELFILSSLANMVFDRIYDDLNSDDGIPLGFLCSGFTFSSINYFWSPDFWGAAIKAKKRQCGTMILLVVTGILALTVGPSVAVLIIPRNQNWDAGGSDFFLRSSVDQLFPKVLNAESLDAPLECLGREAVQYGYCPAGGFNALKNYISQVSMINNGENLQEPLPTKLFGVFSEQYIDVASITRGMPVSKLMGSVRGVACQTAAVGSFLPAVMFQKKLLNDWETIVGNISFGAKTMSTAVYRYYSGAPITTTAINIPAVRTSCSMAQDLLANDSTVSFPVIPELSCPANGQKSRMVTQLQDSMPSTSLRTRWIRLPQNFGDGSNGPNSSASAGLLFEAPWASDNSSRVVIGCTVDARWVKGTVENGRGNPGSFAEASDWGQAADLTTPFRPLANSSWEMITLQEDWLELLTPNLSAQAQTTFDALLATSAMVDGFRDISQAHEWNSPTPGRANRTIYLEWLTTLLVADGLSRYGSHRALNISGPPTTWDLLDYVKTEGDFSGEILRGERALIPPPGTYTTYKTKIIIQGLSYLARANTDYMSMAVLFVYILLAFRHILYLLWFRQSSTAWDSITELVALTLNSRPPLADLANTSAGIYCLNTFGKHFVIRSTAVDPDGPSQEQEAEKLTEEEAPIRHVELVLRDATEITSPGADDNPASRAAEPTSRWQHVLLLIFTWPFTPDRTAYPEQQHELHLHPDLSSSGEPLLPTSSYGKRPSLTREYSSASSSSASPSSSPPSSRKRHVNAGEEDGRVLFEKIMPNQEYA
;
A
#
# COMPACT_ATOMS: atom_id res chain seq x y z
N MET A 1 8.08 -22.90 31.12
CA MET A 1 7.97 -21.92 30.02
C MET A 1 6.52 -21.59 29.68
N ALA A 2 5.59 -22.56 29.71
CA ALA A 2 4.15 -22.32 29.59
C ALA A 2 3.59 -21.29 30.61
N ASP A 3 4.01 -21.31 31.87
CA ASP A 3 3.62 -20.28 32.85
C ASP A 3 4.17 -18.89 32.54
N LYS A 4 5.32 -18.81 31.87
CA LYS A 4 5.90 -17.54 31.43
C LYS A 4 5.17 -17.01 30.19
N ALA A 5 4.74 -17.88 29.28
CA ALA A 5 3.90 -17.53 28.12
C ALA A 5 2.46 -17.15 28.53
N ALA A 6 1.88 -17.83 29.52
CA ALA A 6 0.57 -17.49 30.08
C ALA A 6 0.60 -16.22 30.96
N ASN A 7 1.73 -15.94 31.62
CA ASN A 7 1.96 -14.65 32.26
C ASN A 7 2.26 -13.56 31.23
N TYR A 8 2.93 -13.86 30.12
CA TYR A 8 3.18 -12.97 28.98
C TYR A 8 1.88 -12.56 28.28
N PHE A 9 0.97 -13.50 28.03
CA PHE A 9 -0.36 -13.21 27.50
C PHE A 9 -1.19 -12.39 28.50
N ARG A 10 -1.17 -12.75 29.80
CA ARG A 10 -1.79 -11.95 30.87
C ARG A 10 -1.17 -10.55 31.01
N HIS A 11 0.11 -10.38 30.72
CA HIS A 11 0.80 -9.11 30.88
C HIS A 11 0.59 -8.19 29.68
N ILE A 12 0.56 -8.73 28.45
CA ILE A 12 0.09 -8.06 27.24
C ILE A 12 -1.36 -7.61 27.44
N LEU A 13 -2.26 -8.52 27.85
CA LEU A 13 -3.64 -8.17 28.17
C LEU A 13 -3.73 -7.06 29.24
N ARG A 14 -2.84 -7.07 30.24
CA ARG A 14 -2.76 -6.02 31.28
C ARG A 14 -2.19 -4.69 30.78
N SER A 15 -1.30 -4.67 29.79
CA SER A 15 -0.65 -3.45 29.28
C SER A 15 -1.37 -2.80 28.10
N THR A 16 -2.16 -3.56 27.32
CA THR A 16 -2.84 -3.08 26.10
C THR A 16 -4.32 -2.70 26.28
N GLY A 17 -4.83 -2.69 27.51
CA GLY A 17 -6.26 -2.40 27.78
C GLY A 17 -7.22 -3.55 27.43
N LEU A 18 -6.74 -4.65 26.83
CA LEU A 18 -7.55 -5.87 26.59
C LEU A 18 -7.92 -6.64 27.87
N TYR A 19 -7.39 -6.24 29.04
CA TYR A 19 -7.88 -6.68 30.35
C TYR A 19 -9.37 -6.39 30.51
N ILE A 20 -9.87 -5.30 29.91
CA ILE A 20 -11.30 -4.98 29.85
C ILE A 20 -12.04 -6.03 29.04
N LEU A 21 -11.47 -6.58 27.95
CA LEU A 21 -12.07 -7.62 27.12
C LEU A 21 -12.07 -8.99 27.81
N TYR A 22 -11.00 -9.35 28.53
CA TYR A 22 -10.97 -10.54 29.39
C TYR A 22 -11.97 -10.43 30.56
N HIS A 23 -12.06 -9.26 31.20
CA HIS A 23 -13.08 -9.00 32.21
C HIS A 23 -14.47 -8.81 31.61
N LEU A 24 -14.61 -8.37 30.36
CA LEU A 24 -15.89 -8.36 29.64
C LEU A 24 -16.35 -9.79 29.43
N PHE A 25 -15.46 -10.67 28.99
CA PHE A 25 -15.76 -12.09 28.82
C PHE A 25 -16.11 -12.75 30.15
N LYS A 26 -15.36 -12.44 31.21
CA LYS A 26 -15.63 -12.93 32.57
C LYS A 26 -16.91 -12.33 33.17
N PHE A 27 -17.20 -11.06 32.89
CA PHE A 27 -18.40 -10.34 33.30
C PHE A 27 -19.62 -10.84 32.55
N ILE A 28 -19.54 -11.07 31.24
CA ILE A 28 -20.58 -11.69 30.40
C ILE A 28 -20.83 -13.13 30.88
N TYR A 29 -19.77 -13.91 31.11
CA TYR A 29 -19.89 -15.26 31.68
C TYR A 29 -20.58 -15.26 33.05
N HIS A 30 -20.27 -14.30 33.92
CA HIS A 30 -20.99 -14.12 35.19
C HIS A 30 -22.40 -13.54 35.03
N LEU A 31 -22.66 -12.69 34.04
CA LEU A 31 -23.99 -12.14 33.75
C LEU A 31 -24.98 -13.25 33.37
N PHE A 32 -24.50 -14.27 32.65
CA PHE A 32 -25.28 -15.46 32.29
C PHE A 32 -25.45 -16.46 33.46
N ASP A 33 -24.70 -16.30 34.56
CA ASP A 33 -24.75 -17.17 35.75
C ASP A 33 -25.53 -16.52 36.92
N VAL A 34 -25.97 -15.27 36.76
CA VAL A 34 -26.90 -14.63 37.71
C VAL A 34 -28.31 -15.16 37.44
N LYS A 35 -28.82 -16.01 38.35
CA LYS A 35 -30.26 -16.22 38.51
C LYS A 35 -30.92 -14.87 38.79
N LEU A 36 -31.55 -14.27 37.79
CA LEU A 36 -32.45 -13.14 37.98
C LEU A 36 -33.71 -13.66 38.69
N ASP A 37 -33.76 -13.48 40.01
CA ASP A 37 -35.04 -13.47 40.73
C ASP A 37 -35.80 -12.22 40.30
N LEU A 38 -36.68 -12.39 39.31
CA LEU A 38 -37.58 -11.34 38.84
C LEU A 38 -38.65 -11.11 39.91
N PRO A 39 -38.83 -9.87 40.42
CA PRO A 39 -40.00 -9.54 41.23
C PRO A 39 -41.28 -9.69 40.39
N ALA A 40 -42.33 -10.23 41.01
CA ALA A 40 -43.58 -10.63 40.36
C ALA A 40 -44.48 -9.46 39.88
N GLU A 41 -44.05 -8.21 40.04
CA GLU A 41 -44.83 -7.04 39.63
C GLU A 41 -44.00 -6.05 38.81
N PRO A 42 -44.53 -5.57 37.66
CA PRO A 42 -43.86 -4.54 36.87
C PRO A 42 -43.85 -3.20 37.66
N PRO A 43 -42.73 -2.46 37.66
CA PRO A 43 -42.68 -1.16 38.30
C PRO A 43 -43.65 -0.19 37.62
N LYS A 44 -44.55 0.41 38.40
CA LYS A 44 -45.46 1.47 37.94
C LYS A 44 -44.64 2.66 37.41
N PRO A 45 -44.91 3.17 36.20
CA PRO A 45 -44.16 4.30 35.65
C PRO A 45 -44.47 5.58 36.42
N VAL A 46 -43.48 6.13 37.12
CA VAL A 46 -43.60 7.40 37.85
C VAL A 46 -43.23 8.55 36.90
N PHE A 47 -44.24 9.21 36.33
CA PHE A 47 -44.06 10.44 35.56
C PHE A 47 -44.32 11.68 36.43
N LEU A 48 -43.25 12.28 36.96
CA LEU A 48 -43.31 13.58 37.62
C LEU A 48 -43.23 14.70 36.57
N LYS A 49 -44.38 15.17 36.09
CA LYS A 49 -44.48 16.44 35.37
C LYS A 49 -44.82 17.55 36.37
N THR A 50 -43.81 18.24 36.92
CA THR A 50 -44.02 19.57 37.51
C THR A 50 -42.88 20.51 37.09
N PRO A 51 -43.18 21.72 36.59
CA PRO A 51 -42.16 22.67 36.18
C PRO A 51 -41.92 23.70 37.31
N ARG A 52 -41.21 23.36 38.39
CA ARG A 52 -40.50 24.33 39.26
C ARG A 52 -39.32 23.67 40.00
N PRO A 53 -38.20 24.38 40.20
CA PRO A 53 -37.07 23.86 40.97
C PRO A 53 -37.42 23.95 42.46
N TRP A 54 -37.22 22.89 43.24
CA TRP A 54 -36.73 22.88 44.63
C TRP A 54 -36.79 21.45 45.19
N THR A 55 -35.60 20.89 45.39
CA THR A 55 -35.21 19.87 46.39
C THR A 55 -36.29 18.97 46.98
N TYR A 56 -36.55 17.83 46.34
CA TYR A 56 -36.98 16.61 47.05
C TYR A 56 -35.84 15.59 47.05
N LYS A 57 -35.60 14.95 48.20
CA LYS A 57 -34.64 13.85 48.35
C LYS A 57 -35.10 12.71 47.43
N PHE A 58 -34.36 12.49 46.34
CA PHE A 58 -34.63 11.44 45.36
C PHE A 58 -34.54 10.05 46.01
N PRO A 59 -35.43 9.10 45.63
CA PRO A 59 -35.39 7.74 46.16
C PRO A 59 -34.15 6.98 45.64
N ARG A 60 -33.51 6.21 46.53
CA ARG A 60 -32.21 5.52 46.31
C ARG A 60 -32.14 4.63 45.05
N TRP A 61 -33.26 4.12 44.54
CA TRP A 61 -33.30 3.24 43.37
C TRP A 61 -33.07 3.98 42.04
N LEU A 62 -33.45 5.26 41.92
CA LEU A 62 -33.12 6.09 40.74
C LEU A 62 -31.60 6.36 40.63
N LEU A 63 -30.87 6.29 41.74
CA LEU A 63 -29.40 6.40 41.76
C LEU A 63 -28.70 5.19 41.12
N HIS A 64 -29.37 4.03 41.00
CA HIS A 64 -28.82 2.80 40.42
C HIS A 64 -29.12 2.65 38.91
N ILE A 65 -30.14 3.34 38.37
CA ILE A 65 -30.57 3.21 36.97
C ILE A 65 -29.67 4.02 36.01
N ILE A 66 -29.25 5.22 36.43
CA ILE A 66 -28.40 6.12 35.61
C ILE A 66 -26.99 5.51 35.33
N PRO A 67 -26.32 4.87 36.31
CA PRO A 67 -25.09 4.10 36.05
C PRO A 67 -25.31 2.94 35.07
N ALA A 68 -26.44 2.23 35.19
CA ALA A 68 -26.72 1.05 34.38
C ALA A 68 -26.90 1.39 32.88
N ARG A 69 -27.49 2.53 32.54
CA ARG A 69 -27.62 2.99 31.14
C ARG A 69 -26.35 3.59 30.58
N SER A 70 -25.57 4.25 31.42
CA SER A 70 -24.24 4.71 31.03
C SER A 70 -23.31 3.55 30.67
N LEU A 71 -23.49 2.36 31.28
CA LEU A 71 -22.69 1.16 30.96
C LEU A 71 -22.77 0.73 29.48
N VAL A 72 -23.93 0.91 28.83
CA VAL A 72 -24.11 0.53 27.41
C VAL A 72 -23.21 1.36 26.50
N HIS A 73 -22.87 2.60 26.89
CA HIS A 73 -21.93 3.44 26.17
C HIS A 73 -20.48 3.23 26.65
N LEU A 74 -20.28 3.05 27.96
CA LEU A 74 -18.93 2.96 28.55
C LEU A 74 -18.14 1.75 28.05
N ILE A 75 -18.76 0.58 27.93
CA ILE A 75 -18.11 -0.63 27.42
C ILE A 75 -17.53 -0.43 26.01
N PRO A 76 -18.35 -0.06 24.99
CA PRO A 76 -17.83 0.16 23.64
C PRO A 76 -16.88 1.36 23.54
N ILE A 77 -17.07 2.44 24.32
CA ILE A 77 -16.10 3.55 24.38
C ILE A 77 -14.73 3.06 24.83
N MET A 78 -14.68 2.32 25.95
CA MET A 78 -13.42 1.82 26.51
C MET A 78 -12.73 0.84 25.56
N ALA A 79 -13.50 -0.05 24.94
CA ALA A 79 -12.97 -0.98 23.93
C ALA A 79 -12.45 -0.22 22.70
N SER A 80 -13.17 0.78 22.18
CA SER A 80 -12.74 1.60 21.04
C SER A 80 -11.49 2.41 21.36
N ALA A 81 -11.41 3.01 22.55
CA ALA A 81 -10.22 3.72 23.01
C ALA A 81 -9.01 2.79 23.14
N ALA A 82 -9.20 1.57 23.65
CA ALA A 82 -8.14 0.57 23.74
C ALA A 82 -7.64 0.14 22.35
N VAL A 83 -8.54 -0.10 21.39
CA VAL A 83 -8.19 -0.48 20.01
C VAL A 83 -7.45 0.65 19.28
N ILE A 84 -7.89 1.91 19.43
CA ILE A 84 -7.17 3.07 18.89
C ILE A 84 -5.77 3.16 19.51
N THR A 85 -5.68 3.07 20.84
CA THR A 85 -4.41 3.15 21.57
C THR A 85 -3.46 2.04 21.11
N LEU A 86 -3.95 0.81 20.95
CA LEU A 86 -3.17 -0.35 20.51
C LEU A 86 -2.52 -0.12 19.14
N ASN A 87 -3.30 0.40 18.18
CA ASN A 87 -2.80 0.69 16.83
C ASN A 87 -1.88 1.92 16.76
N GLN A 88 -1.91 2.78 17.79
CA GLN A 88 -0.96 3.88 17.99
C GLN A 88 0.27 3.48 18.81
N SER A 89 0.23 2.36 19.53
CA SER A 89 1.29 1.96 20.46
C SER A 89 2.48 1.29 19.78
N HIS A 90 2.46 1.12 18.45
CA HIS A 90 3.53 0.48 17.68
C HIS A 90 3.92 -0.88 18.31
N LEU A 91 3.06 -1.90 18.19
CA LEU A 91 3.30 -3.23 18.77
C LEU A 91 3.60 -4.28 17.69
N PHE A 92 4.77 -4.90 17.76
CA PHE A 92 5.15 -6.06 16.93
C PHE A 92 4.83 -7.38 17.62
N LEU A 93 4.18 -8.31 16.91
CA LEU A 93 3.71 -9.60 17.45
C LEU A 93 4.49 -10.80 16.90
N GLY A 94 5.18 -10.63 15.78
CA GLY A 94 5.96 -11.68 15.12
C GLY A 94 5.24 -12.35 13.94
N GLU A 95 5.81 -13.45 13.44
CA GLU A 95 5.32 -14.25 12.31
C GLU A 95 4.03 -14.97 12.68
N THR A 96 4.01 -15.56 13.87
CA THR A 96 2.83 -16.22 14.45
C THR A 96 2.53 -15.62 15.80
N PHE A 97 1.27 -15.72 16.22
CA PHE A 97 0.90 -15.27 17.55
C PHE A 97 1.56 -16.16 18.62
N PRO A 98 2.25 -15.57 19.60
CA PRO A 98 2.77 -16.32 20.75
C PRO A 98 1.59 -16.84 21.61
N GLY A 99 1.32 -18.15 21.57
CA GLY A 99 0.21 -18.75 22.30
C GLY A 99 0.03 -20.27 22.12
N ILE A 100 -1.01 -20.82 22.73
CA ILE A 100 -1.40 -22.25 22.65
C ILE A 100 -1.99 -22.59 21.28
N ILE A 101 -2.60 -21.61 20.62
CA ILE A 101 -3.14 -21.74 19.27
C ILE A 101 -2.04 -21.31 18.31
N HIS A 102 -1.36 -22.29 17.72
CA HIS A 102 -0.32 -22.05 16.70
C HIS A 102 -0.90 -21.74 15.31
N ASP A 103 -2.20 -21.99 15.11
CA ASP A 103 -2.89 -21.76 13.87
C ASP A 103 -3.34 -20.29 13.76
N THR A 104 -2.67 -19.55 12.87
CA THR A 104 -2.92 -18.14 12.60
C THR A 104 -4.34 -17.89 12.07
N ASP A 105 -4.89 -18.81 11.27
CA ASP A 105 -6.21 -18.64 10.66
C ASP A 105 -7.31 -18.75 11.71
N ILE A 106 -7.18 -19.72 12.62
CA ILE A 106 -8.10 -19.87 13.76
C ILE A 106 -8.06 -18.62 14.64
N PHE A 107 -6.88 -18.07 14.90
CA PHE A 107 -6.76 -16.87 15.73
C PHE A 107 -7.36 -15.63 15.07
N ILE A 108 -7.12 -15.43 13.77
CA ILE A 108 -7.74 -14.34 13.00
C ILE A 108 -9.27 -14.48 13.01
N ALA A 109 -9.80 -15.70 12.87
CA ALA A 109 -11.25 -15.95 12.98
C ALA A 109 -11.80 -15.58 14.37
N LEU A 110 -11.07 -15.88 15.45
CA LEU A 110 -11.45 -15.46 16.80
C LEU A 110 -11.47 -13.94 16.95
N LEU A 111 -10.47 -13.24 16.39
CA LEU A 111 -10.44 -11.77 16.38
C LEU A 111 -11.58 -11.15 15.56
N GLN A 112 -12.01 -11.80 14.47
CA GLN A 112 -13.19 -11.38 13.71
C GLN A 112 -14.47 -11.49 14.54
N ILE A 113 -14.61 -12.57 15.34
CA ILE A 113 -15.74 -12.72 16.26
C ILE A 113 -15.72 -11.58 17.30
N VAL A 114 -14.55 -11.27 17.86
CA VAL A 114 -14.39 -10.16 18.81
C VAL A 114 -14.77 -8.82 18.16
N ALA A 115 -14.33 -8.58 16.92
CA ALA A 115 -14.70 -7.40 16.17
C ALA A 115 -16.21 -7.28 15.96
N LYS A 116 -16.89 -8.40 15.65
CA LYS A 116 -18.35 -8.41 15.48
C LYS A 116 -19.08 -8.13 16.79
N ILE A 117 -18.61 -8.67 17.91
CA ILE A 117 -19.19 -8.39 19.24
C ILE A 117 -19.05 -6.90 19.57
N HIS A 118 -17.89 -6.29 19.30
CA HIS A 118 -17.67 -4.86 19.55
C HIS A 118 -18.51 -3.98 18.62
N GLU A 119 -18.65 -4.33 17.34
CA GLU A 119 -19.59 -3.70 16.41
C GLU A 119 -21.02 -3.71 17.00
N LEU A 120 -21.51 -4.84 17.49
CA LEU A 120 -22.85 -4.96 18.07
C LEU A 120 -23.03 -4.10 19.32
N PHE A 121 -22.02 -3.99 20.18
CA PHE A 121 -22.07 -3.07 21.33
C PHE A 121 -22.14 -1.60 20.89
N ILE A 122 -21.41 -1.22 19.85
CA ILE A 122 -21.48 0.14 19.29
C ILE A 122 -22.88 0.39 18.71
N LEU A 123 -23.44 -0.56 17.95
CA LEU A 123 -24.80 -0.44 17.39
C LEU A 123 -25.86 -0.32 18.49
N SER A 124 -25.78 -1.13 19.54
CA SER A 124 -26.67 -1.03 20.71
C SER A 124 -26.55 0.33 21.39
N SER A 125 -25.32 0.82 21.56
CA SER A 125 -25.05 2.17 22.07
C SER A 125 -25.68 3.26 21.19
N LEU A 126 -25.54 3.17 19.86
CA LEU A 126 -26.13 4.16 18.94
C LEU A 126 -27.66 4.11 18.94
N ALA A 127 -28.25 2.91 18.99
CA ALA A 127 -29.70 2.73 19.05
C ALA A 127 -30.30 3.42 20.29
N ASN A 128 -29.67 3.26 21.45
CA ASN A 128 -30.10 3.94 22.68
C ASN A 128 -30.09 5.47 22.55
N MET A 129 -29.08 6.05 21.89
CA MET A 129 -29.06 7.51 21.65
C MET A 129 -30.22 7.97 20.77
N VAL A 130 -30.57 7.16 19.77
CA VAL A 130 -31.69 7.43 18.87
C VAL A 130 -33.02 7.32 19.63
N PHE A 131 -33.21 6.28 20.44
CA PHE A 131 -34.42 6.11 21.25
C PHE A 131 -34.62 7.23 22.26
N ASP A 132 -33.57 7.59 23.02
CA ASP A 132 -33.65 8.71 23.96
C ASP A 132 -34.04 10.01 23.24
N ARG A 133 -33.48 10.27 22.04
CA ARG A 133 -33.86 11.43 21.23
C ARG A 133 -35.30 11.38 20.73
N ILE A 134 -35.80 10.20 20.33
CA ILE A 134 -37.18 9.99 19.90
C ILE A 134 -38.14 10.24 21.07
N TYR A 135 -37.83 9.74 22.27
CA TYR A 135 -38.65 9.97 23.46
C TYR A 135 -38.70 11.46 23.82
N ASP A 136 -37.58 12.17 23.71
CA ASP A 136 -37.53 13.61 23.93
C ASP A 136 -38.41 14.40 22.94
N ASP A 137 -38.58 13.91 21.71
CA ASP A 137 -39.50 14.52 20.74
C ASP A 137 -40.96 14.10 20.96
N LEU A 138 -41.22 12.85 21.35
CA LEU A 138 -42.56 12.35 21.69
C LEU A 138 -43.18 13.04 22.89
N ASN A 139 -42.35 13.38 23.89
CA ASN A 139 -42.76 14.12 25.09
C ASN A 139 -42.85 15.63 24.86
N SER A 140 -42.35 16.11 23.72
CA SER A 140 -42.44 17.52 23.36
C SER A 140 -43.81 17.87 22.81
N ASP A 141 -44.20 19.13 22.95
CA ASP A 141 -45.44 19.61 22.34
C ASP A 141 -45.42 19.41 20.82
N ASP A 142 -44.23 19.45 20.20
CA ASP A 142 -44.04 19.30 18.75
C ASP A 142 -44.26 17.89 18.19
N GLY A 143 -44.13 16.86 19.04
CA GLY A 143 -44.22 15.45 18.68
C GLY A 143 -43.09 14.95 17.79
N ILE A 144 -43.27 13.76 17.23
CA ILE A 144 -42.38 13.15 16.23
C ILE A 144 -43.21 12.67 15.03
N PRO A 145 -42.74 12.85 13.78
CA PRO A 145 -43.42 12.26 12.62
C PRO A 145 -43.37 10.73 12.64
N LEU A 146 -44.44 10.10 12.16
CA LEU A 146 -44.64 8.65 12.15
C LEU A 146 -43.43 7.88 11.60
N GLY A 147 -42.86 8.35 10.49
CA GLY A 147 -41.73 7.69 9.84
C GLY A 147 -40.42 7.69 10.64
N PHE A 148 -40.29 8.53 11.67
CA PHE A 148 -39.16 8.51 12.62
C PHE A 148 -39.45 7.71 13.89
N LEU A 149 -40.70 7.31 14.15
CA LEU A 149 -41.09 6.64 15.41
C LEU A 149 -40.33 5.32 15.63
N CYS A 150 -40.19 4.51 14.57
CA CYS A 150 -39.51 3.21 14.62
C CYS A 150 -38.03 3.29 14.19
N SER A 151 -37.50 4.48 13.98
CA SER A 151 -36.17 4.67 13.38
C SER A 151 -35.02 4.12 14.23
N GLY A 152 -35.19 4.02 15.55
CA GLY A 152 -34.21 3.38 16.45
C GLY A 152 -34.00 1.87 16.18
N PHE A 153 -34.92 1.20 15.49
CA PHE A 153 -34.79 -0.21 15.10
C PHE A 153 -34.24 -0.38 13.67
N THR A 154 -34.40 0.61 12.81
CA THR A 154 -34.13 0.50 11.36
C THR A 154 -32.95 1.34 10.87
N PHE A 155 -32.41 2.26 11.67
CA PHE A 155 -31.34 3.19 11.26
C PHE A 155 -30.06 2.51 10.74
N SER A 156 -29.78 1.28 11.17
CA SER A 156 -28.62 0.51 10.69
C SER A 156 -28.82 -0.09 9.29
N SER A 157 -30.06 -0.12 8.80
CA SER A 157 -30.39 -0.65 7.48
C SER A 157 -30.33 0.47 6.43
N ILE A 158 -29.48 0.30 5.42
CA ILE A 158 -29.35 1.29 4.35
C ILE A 158 -30.71 1.61 3.71
N ASN A 159 -31.55 0.60 3.46
CA ASN A 159 -32.88 0.75 2.85
C ASN A 159 -33.80 1.74 3.57
N TYR A 160 -33.61 1.97 4.87
CA TYR A 160 -34.40 2.93 5.63
C TYR A 160 -34.26 4.36 5.06
N PHE A 161 -33.07 4.79 4.64
CA PHE A 161 -32.86 6.15 4.12
C PHE A 161 -33.44 6.39 2.73
N TRP A 162 -33.86 5.33 2.04
CA TRP A 162 -34.56 5.38 0.75
C TRP A 162 -36.05 5.07 0.92
N SER A 163 -36.51 4.77 2.14
CA SER A 163 -37.90 4.40 2.38
C SER A 163 -38.83 5.63 2.38
N PRO A 164 -40.12 5.43 2.07
CA PRO A 164 -41.14 6.45 2.26
C PRO A 164 -41.23 6.95 3.72
N ASP A 165 -40.88 6.10 4.69
CA ASP A 165 -40.85 6.41 6.12
C ASP A 165 -39.88 7.56 6.39
N PHE A 166 -38.64 7.46 5.92
CA PHE A 166 -37.63 8.48 6.15
C PHE A 166 -37.97 9.78 5.42
N TRP A 167 -38.28 9.72 4.13
CA TRP A 167 -38.55 10.93 3.34
C TRP A 167 -39.86 11.61 3.71
N GLY A 168 -40.90 10.84 4.04
CA GLY A 168 -42.18 11.38 4.49
C GLY A 168 -42.05 12.11 5.82
N ALA A 169 -41.26 11.57 6.76
CA ALA A 169 -40.93 12.23 8.00
C ALA A 169 -40.01 13.45 7.81
N ALA A 170 -38.98 13.33 6.97
CA ALA A 170 -38.00 14.40 6.72
C ALA A 170 -38.62 15.65 6.09
N ILE A 171 -39.48 15.48 5.08
CA ILE A 171 -40.16 16.59 4.38
C ILE A 171 -41.08 17.37 5.34
N LYS A 172 -41.68 16.70 6.32
CA LYS A 172 -42.58 17.30 7.31
C LYS A 172 -41.89 17.60 8.66
N ALA A 173 -40.57 17.43 8.75
CA ALA A 173 -39.84 17.63 9.99
C ALA A 173 -39.84 19.12 10.40
N LYS A 174 -40.14 19.37 11.68
CA LYS A 174 -40.02 20.69 12.31
C LYS A 174 -38.57 20.98 12.72
N LYS A 175 -38.27 22.25 13.03
CA LYS A 175 -36.92 22.70 13.42
C LYS A 175 -36.28 21.86 14.55
N ARG A 176 -37.06 21.44 15.54
CA ARG A 176 -36.61 20.57 16.65
C ARG A 176 -36.21 19.16 16.14
N GLN A 177 -36.96 18.62 15.18
CA GLN A 177 -36.79 17.29 14.61
C GLN A 177 -35.65 17.23 13.58
N CYS A 178 -35.16 18.38 13.08
CA CYS A 178 -33.94 18.42 12.27
C CYS A 178 -32.74 17.80 13.01
N GLY A 179 -32.65 17.99 14.34
CA GLY A 179 -31.62 17.34 15.15
C GLY A 179 -31.75 15.81 15.16
N THR A 180 -32.97 15.29 15.17
CA THR A 180 -33.28 13.86 15.11
C THR A 180 -32.92 13.28 13.75
N MET A 181 -33.24 13.99 12.66
CA MET A 181 -32.83 13.62 11.31
C MET A 181 -31.29 13.59 11.16
N ILE A 182 -30.59 14.62 11.65
CA ILE A 182 -29.12 14.67 11.62
C ILE A 182 -28.54 13.50 12.42
N LEU A 183 -29.09 13.24 13.61
CA LEU A 183 -28.66 12.11 14.44
C LEU A 183 -28.85 10.79 13.68
N LEU A 184 -30.01 10.55 13.06
CA LEU A 184 -30.28 9.34 12.28
C LEU A 184 -29.32 9.15 11.11
N VAL A 185 -29.02 10.21 10.35
CA VAL A 185 -28.07 10.14 9.24
C VAL A 185 -26.67 9.81 9.76
N VAL A 186 -26.23 10.47 10.82
CA VAL A 186 -24.90 10.24 11.42
C VAL A 186 -24.79 8.84 12.01
N THR A 187 -25.78 8.39 12.80
CA THR A 187 -25.77 7.05 13.39
C THR A 187 -25.95 5.96 12.35
N GLY A 188 -26.68 6.21 11.25
CA GLY A 188 -26.78 5.30 10.12
C GLY A 188 -25.46 5.13 9.37
N ILE A 189 -24.77 6.23 9.04
CA ILE A 189 -23.44 6.17 8.43
C ILE A 189 -22.45 5.43 9.34
N LEU A 190 -22.47 5.72 10.65
CA LEU A 190 -21.65 5.00 11.62
C LEU A 190 -22.01 3.52 11.69
N ALA A 191 -23.29 3.16 11.72
CA ALA A 191 -23.72 1.77 11.76
C ALA A 191 -23.21 0.96 10.57
N LEU A 192 -23.16 1.57 9.37
CA LEU A 192 -22.64 0.93 8.16
C LEU A 192 -21.11 0.81 8.15
N THR A 193 -20.40 1.77 8.74
CA THR A 193 -18.94 1.87 8.66
C THR A 193 -18.21 1.26 9.87
N VAL A 194 -18.86 1.15 11.02
CA VAL A 194 -18.27 0.63 12.26
C VAL A 194 -17.84 -0.83 12.12
N GLY A 195 -18.65 -1.68 11.49
CA GLY A 195 -18.32 -3.10 11.29
C GLY A 195 -16.96 -3.32 10.61
N PRO A 196 -16.75 -2.81 9.38
CA PRO A 196 -15.44 -2.92 8.74
C PRO A 196 -14.35 -2.16 9.50
N SER A 197 -14.63 -0.99 10.10
CA SER A 197 -13.64 -0.19 10.83
C SER A 197 -13.08 -0.92 12.06
N VAL A 198 -13.95 -1.55 12.84
CA VAL A 198 -13.56 -2.34 14.02
C VAL A 198 -12.76 -3.56 13.60
N ALA A 199 -13.18 -4.27 12.54
CA ALA A 199 -12.47 -5.43 12.04
C ALA A 199 -11.04 -5.09 11.58
N VAL A 200 -10.88 -3.99 10.82
CA VAL A 200 -9.58 -3.51 10.34
C VAL A 200 -8.62 -3.20 11.49
N LEU A 201 -9.11 -2.62 12.58
CA LEU A 201 -8.25 -2.20 13.70
C LEU A 201 -7.98 -3.32 14.71
N ILE A 202 -8.88 -4.30 14.86
CA ILE A 202 -8.68 -5.41 15.81
C ILE A 202 -7.79 -6.50 15.22
N ILE A 203 -7.88 -6.76 13.91
CA ILE A 203 -7.10 -7.80 13.24
C ILE A 203 -5.71 -7.23 12.89
N PRO A 204 -4.62 -7.74 13.47
CA PRO A 204 -3.29 -7.26 13.12
C PRO A 204 -2.92 -7.73 11.72
N ARG A 205 -2.12 -6.92 11.05
CA ARG A 205 -1.73 -7.15 9.66
C ARG A 205 -0.28 -7.57 9.59
N ASN A 206 0.04 -8.42 8.62
CA ASN A 206 1.42 -8.67 8.24
C ASN A 206 1.94 -7.45 7.47
N GLN A 207 2.93 -6.74 8.03
CA GLN A 207 3.46 -5.52 7.43
C GLN A 207 4.94 -5.31 7.79
N ASN A 208 5.60 -4.47 6.99
CA ASN A 208 6.99 -4.07 7.21
C ASN A 208 7.10 -3.25 8.50
N TRP A 209 7.99 -3.67 9.37
CA TRP A 209 8.26 -3.15 10.71
C TRP A 209 9.67 -2.59 10.80
N ASP A 210 9.82 -1.36 11.31
CA ASP A 210 11.15 -0.77 11.56
C ASP A 210 11.73 -1.40 12.84
N ALA A 211 12.69 -2.31 12.64
CA ALA A 211 13.29 -3.11 13.69
C ALA A 211 14.60 -2.50 14.24
N GLY A 212 14.89 -1.25 13.85
CA GLY A 212 16.08 -0.52 14.25
C GLY A 212 17.09 -0.37 13.12
N GLY A 213 18.37 -0.44 13.45
CA GLY A 213 19.49 -0.12 12.57
C GLY A 213 20.44 0.87 13.23
N SER A 214 21.41 1.37 12.48
CA SER A 214 22.38 2.35 12.98
C SER A 214 22.95 3.16 11.83
N ASP A 215 23.50 4.31 12.18
CA ASP A 215 24.41 5.05 11.32
C ASP A 215 25.72 4.25 11.14
N PHE A 216 26.34 4.36 9.95
CA PHE A 216 27.72 3.98 9.69
C PHE A 216 28.49 5.12 9.03
N PHE A 217 29.82 5.02 9.04
CA PHE A 217 30.72 6.10 8.64
C PHE A 217 31.72 5.64 7.59
N LEU A 218 32.01 6.50 6.63
CA LEU A 218 33.08 6.33 5.64
C LEU A 218 34.05 7.50 5.73
N ARG A 219 35.37 7.24 5.80
CA ARG A 219 36.45 8.26 5.88
C ARG A 219 36.67 8.99 4.56
N SER A 220 35.72 9.81 4.17
CA SER A 220 35.75 10.55 2.91
C SER A 220 34.71 11.66 2.95
N SER A 221 34.88 12.72 2.15
CA SER A 221 33.77 13.64 1.86
C SER A 221 32.81 13.03 0.83
N VAL A 222 31.59 13.58 0.70
CA VAL A 222 30.59 13.12 -0.29
C VAL A 222 31.15 13.27 -1.71
N ASP A 223 31.81 14.39 -2.01
CA ASP A 223 32.38 14.67 -3.33
C ASP A 223 33.53 13.71 -3.70
N GLN A 224 34.21 13.15 -2.70
CA GLN A 224 35.25 12.13 -2.90
C GLN A 224 34.67 10.71 -3.04
N LEU A 225 33.51 10.43 -2.44
CA LEU A 225 32.81 9.14 -2.61
C LEU A 225 32.08 9.05 -3.95
N PHE A 226 31.58 10.19 -4.44
CA PHE A 226 30.82 10.30 -5.68
C PHE A 226 31.37 11.42 -6.56
N PRO A 227 32.64 11.32 -7.02
CA PRO A 227 33.25 12.38 -7.81
C PRO A 227 32.62 12.47 -9.20
N LYS A 228 32.62 13.67 -9.76
CA LYS A 228 32.16 13.95 -11.14
C LYS A 228 33.17 13.48 -12.21
N VAL A 229 34.44 13.32 -11.82
CA VAL A 229 35.51 12.84 -12.70
C VAL A 229 36.21 11.69 -11.99
N LEU A 230 36.22 10.51 -12.62
CA LEU A 230 36.95 9.35 -12.15
C LEU A 230 38.23 9.20 -12.96
N ASN A 231 39.36 9.21 -12.26
CA ASN A 231 40.71 8.95 -12.77
C ASN A 231 41.45 7.99 -11.81
N ALA A 232 42.65 7.54 -12.16
CA ALA A 232 43.43 6.62 -11.32
C ALA A 232 43.78 7.25 -9.95
N GLU A 233 44.02 8.57 -9.92
CA GLU A 233 44.27 9.33 -8.67
C GLU A 233 43.04 9.39 -7.76
N SER A 234 41.82 9.51 -8.31
CA SER A 234 40.56 9.57 -7.55
C SER A 234 40.27 8.28 -6.80
N LEU A 235 40.91 7.18 -7.20
CA LEU A 235 40.77 5.92 -6.51
C LEU A 235 41.65 5.88 -5.24
N ASP A 236 42.59 6.82 -5.02
CA ASP A 236 43.74 6.62 -4.12
C ASP A 236 44.25 5.17 -4.26
N ALA A 237 44.33 4.68 -5.52
CA ALA A 237 44.32 3.27 -5.83
C ALA A 237 45.42 2.54 -5.06
N PRO A 238 45.09 1.53 -4.24
CA PRO A 238 46.09 0.62 -3.74
C PRO A 238 46.87 0.05 -4.93
N LEU A 239 48.20 -0.07 -4.80
CA LEU A 239 49.10 -0.53 -5.86
C LEU A 239 48.67 -1.89 -6.46
N GLU A 240 47.92 -2.67 -5.68
CA GLU A 240 47.34 -3.96 -6.03
C GLU A 240 46.30 -3.88 -7.16
N CYS A 241 45.65 -2.72 -7.36
CA CYS A 241 44.76 -2.50 -8.50
C CYS A 241 45.52 -2.08 -9.77
N LEU A 242 46.79 -1.69 -9.63
CA LEU A 242 47.67 -1.30 -10.74
C LEU A 242 48.43 -2.54 -11.24
N GLY A 243 47.74 -3.45 -11.92
CA GLY A 243 48.41 -4.60 -12.52
C GLY A 243 47.51 -5.76 -12.90
N ARG A 244 48.14 -6.86 -13.34
CA ARG A 244 47.44 -8.07 -13.81
C ARG A 244 46.71 -8.82 -12.69
N GLU A 245 47.16 -8.62 -11.46
CA GLU A 245 46.60 -9.25 -10.27
C GLU A 245 45.36 -8.51 -9.74
N ALA A 246 44.97 -7.38 -10.33
CA ALA A 246 43.80 -6.62 -9.91
C ALA A 246 42.49 -7.45 -9.93
N VAL A 247 42.40 -8.46 -10.80
CA VAL A 247 41.27 -9.40 -10.87
C VAL A 247 41.17 -10.32 -9.64
N GLN A 248 42.24 -10.42 -8.85
CA GLN A 248 42.28 -11.20 -7.61
C GLN A 248 41.75 -10.41 -6.41
N TYR A 249 41.55 -9.11 -6.56
CA TYR A 249 41.13 -8.21 -5.50
C TYR A 249 39.74 -7.67 -5.79
N GLY A 250 38.79 -8.07 -4.97
CA GLY A 250 37.38 -7.73 -5.10
C GLY A 250 37.09 -6.24 -5.11
N TYR A 251 37.85 -5.45 -4.35
CA TYR A 251 37.64 -4.01 -4.21
C TYR A 251 38.18 -3.22 -5.41
N CYS A 252 38.99 -3.84 -6.28
CA CYS A 252 39.45 -3.21 -7.51
C CYS A 252 38.32 -3.20 -8.55
N PRO A 253 38.29 -2.24 -9.49
CA PRO A 253 37.26 -2.18 -10.54
C PRO A 253 37.16 -3.49 -11.36
N ALA A 254 38.29 -4.15 -11.64
CA ALA A 254 38.33 -5.44 -12.35
C ALA A 254 37.97 -6.67 -11.50
N GLY A 255 37.67 -6.51 -10.20
CA GLY A 255 37.49 -7.61 -9.25
C GLY A 255 36.31 -8.55 -9.54
N GLY A 256 35.36 -8.13 -10.38
CA GLY A 256 34.22 -8.96 -10.82
C GLY A 256 34.48 -9.79 -12.08
N PHE A 257 35.66 -9.68 -12.69
CA PHE A 257 36.00 -10.33 -13.96
C PHE A 257 35.66 -11.83 -14.00
N ASN A 258 36.05 -12.60 -12.98
CA ASN A 258 35.83 -14.05 -12.97
C ASN A 258 34.33 -14.41 -12.93
N ALA A 259 33.53 -13.68 -12.14
CA ALA A 259 32.10 -13.92 -12.05
C ALA A 259 31.39 -13.53 -13.37
N LEU A 260 31.77 -12.41 -13.98
CA LEU A 260 31.26 -12.01 -15.30
C LEU A 260 31.66 -12.99 -16.39
N LYS A 261 32.89 -13.52 -16.38
CA LYS A 261 33.36 -14.54 -17.33
C LYS A 261 32.52 -15.81 -17.24
N ASN A 262 32.25 -16.27 -16.02
CA ASN A 262 31.40 -17.44 -15.78
C ASN A 262 29.98 -17.21 -16.27
N TYR A 263 29.38 -16.04 -15.96
CA TYR A 263 28.06 -15.65 -16.47
C TYR A 263 28.02 -15.67 -18.00
N ILE A 264 28.97 -15.03 -18.67
CA ILE A 264 29.06 -14.97 -20.13
C ILE A 264 29.16 -16.37 -20.76
N SER A 265 29.94 -17.28 -20.15
CA SER A 265 30.09 -18.65 -20.67
C SER A 265 28.80 -19.48 -20.62
N GLN A 266 27.83 -19.08 -19.79
CA GLN A 266 26.57 -19.80 -19.57
C GLN A 266 25.40 -19.17 -20.33
N VAL A 267 25.51 -17.90 -20.71
CA VAL A 267 24.42 -17.14 -21.33
C VAL A 267 24.47 -17.29 -22.84
N SER A 268 23.37 -17.75 -23.44
CA SER A 268 23.23 -17.78 -24.90
C SER A 268 23.24 -16.37 -25.48
N MET A 269 23.75 -16.23 -26.71
CA MET A 269 23.66 -14.96 -27.44
C MET A 269 22.22 -14.47 -27.55
N ILE A 270 22.05 -13.16 -27.48
CA ILE A 270 20.78 -12.48 -27.73
C ILE A 270 20.47 -12.63 -29.23
N ASN A 271 19.26 -13.03 -29.61
CA ASN A 271 18.86 -13.19 -31.02
C ASN A 271 17.90 -12.08 -31.50
N ASN A 272 17.87 -11.81 -32.80
CA ASN A 272 16.89 -10.94 -33.46
C ASN A 272 15.51 -11.62 -33.53
N GLY A 273 14.40 -10.87 -33.57
CA GLY A 273 13.05 -11.45 -33.76
C GLY A 273 11.92 -10.64 -33.14
N GLU A 274 10.68 -11.13 -33.29
CA GLU A 274 9.45 -10.35 -33.01
C GLU A 274 9.16 -10.05 -31.54
N ASN A 275 9.97 -10.55 -30.60
CA ASN A 275 10.20 -9.89 -29.32
C ASN A 275 11.63 -10.25 -28.91
N LEU A 276 12.41 -9.32 -28.38
CA LEU A 276 13.59 -9.62 -27.53
C LEU A 276 13.15 -10.31 -26.21
N GLN A 277 12.16 -11.21 -26.28
CA GLN A 277 11.68 -12.07 -25.22
C GLN A 277 12.56 -13.31 -25.21
N GLU A 278 13.45 -13.31 -24.21
CA GLU A 278 14.01 -14.47 -23.49
C GLU A 278 14.76 -15.54 -24.34
N PRO A 279 15.98 -15.92 -23.91
CA PRO A 279 16.21 -16.47 -22.58
C PRO A 279 17.07 -15.55 -21.70
N LEU A 280 16.40 -14.62 -21.03
CA LEU A 280 16.77 -14.11 -19.70
C LEU A 280 15.58 -14.50 -18.80
N PRO A 281 15.76 -14.83 -17.51
CA PRO A 281 14.80 -15.66 -16.76
C PRO A 281 13.33 -15.20 -16.83
N THR A 282 12.43 -16.09 -16.48
CA THR A 282 10.99 -15.99 -16.76
C THR A 282 10.23 -15.18 -15.70
N LYS A 283 9.32 -14.31 -16.19
CA LYS A 283 8.23 -13.54 -15.51
C LYS A 283 8.58 -12.11 -15.03
N LEU A 284 8.19 -11.12 -15.85
CA LEU A 284 8.09 -9.71 -15.48
C LEU A 284 6.71 -9.38 -14.88
N PHE A 285 6.66 -9.11 -13.58
CA PHE A 285 5.65 -8.23 -12.98
C PHE A 285 6.39 -7.01 -12.41
N GLY A 286 6.10 -5.81 -12.92
CA GLY A 286 6.64 -4.54 -12.42
C GLY A 286 7.87 -3.99 -13.15
N VAL A 287 8.15 -2.70 -12.94
CA VAL A 287 9.19 -1.85 -13.60
C VAL A 287 10.63 -2.36 -13.36
N PHE A 288 10.80 -3.34 -12.49
CA PHE A 288 11.99 -4.18 -12.40
C PHE A 288 11.51 -5.59 -12.10
N SER A 289 11.46 -6.47 -13.10
CA SER A 289 11.28 -7.89 -12.81
C SER A 289 12.40 -8.38 -11.90
N GLU A 290 12.13 -9.42 -11.12
CA GLU A 290 12.97 -9.96 -10.06
C GLU A 290 14.29 -10.61 -10.52
N GLN A 291 14.90 -10.12 -11.60
CA GLN A 291 16.12 -10.65 -12.17
C GLN A 291 17.29 -9.70 -11.95
N TYR A 292 18.30 -10.26 -11.31
CA TYR A 292 19.56 -9.60 -10.99
C TYR A 292 20.68 -10.51 -11.45
N ILE A 293 21.79 -9.90 -11.86
CA ILE A 293 23.04 -10.60 -12.09
C ILE A 293 23.89 -10.46 -10.84
N ASP A 294 24.23 -11.60 -10.27
CA ASP A 294 25.10 -11.71 -9.11
C ASP A 294 26.56 -11.75 -9.56
N VAL A 295 27.29 -10.65 -9.37
CA VAL A 295 28.73 -10.57 -9.62
C VAL A 295 29.47 -10.82 -8.31
N ALA A 296 29.81 -12.08 -8.08
CA ALA A 296 30.55 -12.50 -6.90
C ALA A 296 31.97 -11.90 -6.86
N SER A 297 32.51 -11.78 -5.66
CA SER A 297 33.89 -11.39 -5.42
C SER A 297 34.66 -12.53 -4.76
N ILE A 298 35.95 -12.67 -5.09
CA ILE A 298 36.81 -13.68 -4.47
C ILE A 298 37.38 -13.21 -3.12
N THR A 299 37.28 -11.92 -2.81
CA THR A 299 37.77 -11.34 -1.56
C THR A 299 36.79 -11.60 -0.42
N ARG A 300 37.30 -12.18 0.67
CA ARG A 300 36.51 -12.42 1.88
C ARG A 300 36.02 -11.08 2.46
N GLY A 301 34.78 -11.05 2.92
CA GLY A 301 34.17 -9.83 3.48
C GLY A 301 33.53 -8.92 2.43
N MET A 302 33.82 -9.13 1.14
CA MET A 302 33.16 -8.40 0.06
C MET A 302 31.83 -9.08 -0.33
N PRO A 303 30.69 -8.36 -0.29
CA PRO A 303 29.41 -8.90 -0.72
C PRO A 303 29.35 -9.08 -2.23
N VAL A 304 28.38 -9.89 -2.67
CA VAL A 304 28.03 -10.05 -4.08
C VAL A 304 27.42 -8.75 -4.59
N SER A 305 27.90 -8.27 -5.74
CA SER A 305 27.29 -7.13 -6.43
C SER A 305 26.05 -7.58 -7.18
N LYS A 306 24.93 -6.91 -6.96
CA LYS A 306 23.66 -7.21 -7.62
C LYS A 306 23.39 -6.15 -8.67
N LEU A 307 23.55 -6.52 -9.93
CA LEU A 307 23.29 -5.64 -11.06
C LEU A 307 21.87 -5.87 -11.58
N MET A 308 21.14 -4.80 -11.81
CA MET A 308 19.78 -4.81 -12.34
C MET A 308 19.73 -3.98 -13.60
N GLY A 309 19.20 -4.52 -14.69
CA GLY A 309 19.24 -3.82 -15.97
C GLY A 309 18.43 -4.52 -17.05
N SER A 310 18.36 -3.88 -18.20
CA SER A 310 17.65 -4.40 -19.37
C SER A 310 18.33 -3.93 -20.65
N VAL A 311 18.04 -4.60 -21.76
CA VAL A 311 18.65 -4.35 -23.07
C VAL A 311 17.76 -3.48 -23.95
N ARG A 312 18.38 -2.76 -24.89
CA ARG A 312 17.68 -1.94 -25.90
C ARG A 312 16.68 -2.80 -26.67
N GLY A 313 15.44 -2.33 -26.77
CA GLY A 313 14.32 -3.02 -27.43
C GLY A 313 13.35 -3.69 -26.45
N VAL A 314 13.79 -3.97 -25.21
CA VAL A 314 12.91 -4.18 -24.04
C VAL A 314 12.83 -2.89 -23.23
N ALA A 315 14.00 -2.28 -22.98
CA ALA A 315 14.15 -0.94 -22.45
C ALA A 315 14.45 0.06 -23.57
N CYS A 316 14.29 1.34 -23.24
CA CYS A 316 14.66 2.48 -24.08
C CYS A 316 16.12 2.41 -24.59
N GLN A 317 17.04 1.98 -23.74
CA GLN A 317 18.46 1.77 -24.04
C GLN A 317 18.97 0.59 -23.21
N THR A 318 20.09 0.01 -23.62
CA THR A 318 20.77 -0.99 -22.81
C THR A 318 21.38 -0.31 -21.59
N ALA A 319 20.89 -0.67 -20.40
CA ALA A 319 21.23 0.02 -19.17
C ALA A 319 21.25 -0.92 -17.96
N ALA A 320 22.08 -0.61 -16.96
CA ALA A 320 22.15 -1.32 -15.70
C ALA A 320 22.41 -0.37 -14.52
N VAL A 321 21.90 -0.74 -13.36
CA VAL A 321 22.13 -0.14 -12.05
C VAL A 321 22.88 -1.15 -11.20
N GLY A 322 23.90 -0.69 -10.49
CA GLY A 322 24.60 -1.49 -9.48
C GLY A 322 24.32 -1.00 -8.06
N SER A 323 24.78 -1.75 -7.07
CA SER A 323 24.74 -1.32 -5.67
C SER A 323 26.06 -0.69 -5.25
N PHE A 324 26.02 0.28 -4.33
CA PHE A 324 27.24 0.81 -3.74
C PHE A 324 27.78 -0.18 -2.70
N LEU A 325 28.77 -1.00 -3.07
CA LEU A 325 29.25 -2.12 -2.26
C LEU A 325 29.77 -1.76 -0.87
N PRO A 326 30.43 -0.60 -0.64
CA PRO A 326 30.78 -0.19 0.71
C PRO A 326 29.58 -0.19 1.65
N ALA A 327 28.43 0.35 1.21
CA ALA A 327 27.21 0.34 2.03
C ALA A 327 26.70 -1.09 2.28
N VAL A 328 26.77 -1.97 1.28
CA VAL A 328 26.35 -3.37 1.43
C VAL A 328 27.20 -4.11 2.47
N MET A 329 28.52 -3.83 2.54
CA MET A 329 29.41 -4.42 3.55
C MET A 329 28.95 -4.04 4.98
N PHE A 330 28.70 -2.74 5.23
CA PHE A 330 28.20 -2.26 6.52
C PHE A 330 26.81 -2.80 6.84
N GLN A 331 25.88 -2.80 5.87
CA GLN A 331 24.55 -3.39 6.02
C GLN A 331 24.62 -4.85 6.47
N LYS A 332 25.46 -5.66 5.82
CA LYS A 332 25.60 -7.08 6.15
C LYS A 332 26.17 -7.29 7.55
N LYS A 333 27.17 -6.49 7.96
CA LYS A 333 27.75 -6.57 9.31
C LYS A 333 26.76 -6.13 10.39
N LEU A 334 26.07 -5.01 10.18
CA LEU A 334 25.02 -4.50 11.07
C LEU A 334 23.88 -5.51 11.22
N LEU A 335 23.45 -6.11 10.11
CA LEU A 335 22.39 -7.13 10.14
C LEU A 335 22.83 -8.35 10.95
N ASN A 336 24.04 -8.86 10.73
CA ASN A 336 24.56 -9.99 11.50
C ASN A 336 24.66 -9.70 13.02
N ASP A 337 25.09 -8.49 13.39
CA ASP A 337 25.10 -8.06 14.79
C ASP A 337 23.67 -7.94 15.36
N TRP A 338 22.74 -7.37 14.60
CA TRP A 338 21.33 -7.26 14.98
C TRP A 338 20.68 -8.63 15.17
N GLU A 339 20.90 -9.58 14.25
CA GLU A 339 20.40 -10.96 14.35
C GLU A 339 20.96 -11.67 15.59
N THR A 340 22.26 -11.49 15.87
CA THR A 340 22.92 -12.02 17.07
C THR A 340 22.31 -11.44 18.34
N ILE A 341 22.00 -10.13 18.34
CA ILE A 341 21.38 -9.47 19.49
C ILE A 341 19.98 -10.02 19.70
N VAL A 342 19.13 -9.97 18.66
CA VAL A 342 17.74 -10.41 18.70
C VAL A 342 17.62 -11.88 19.11
N GLY A 343 18.51 -12.74 18.62
CA GLY A 343 18.58 -14.16 19.02
C GLY A 343 18.86 -14.36 20.51
N ASN A 344 19.57 -13.43 21.15
CA ASN A 344 19.98 -13.50 22.55
C ASN A 344 19.09 -12.70 23.52
N ILE A 345 18.07 -11.96 23.03
CA ILE A 345 17.19 -11.16 23.91
C ILE A 345 16.33 -12.08 24.80
N SER A 346 16.53 -11.97 26.11
CA SER A 346 15.64 -12.57 27.10
C SER A 346 14.33 -11.79 27.21
N PHE A 347 13.21 -12.50 27.33
CA PHE A 347 11.91 -11.88 27.61
C PHE A 347 11.92 -11.14 28.95
N GLY A 348 11.66 -9.83 28.93
CA GLY A 348 11.50 -9.00 30.12
C GLY A 348 10.36 -7.99 29.95
N ALA A 349 9.79 -7.50 31.05
CA ALA A 349 8.65 -6.58 31.03
C ALA A 349 8.94 -5.25 30.31
N LYS A 350 10.20 -4.80 30.28
CA LYS A 350 10.65 -3.57 29.57
C LYS A 350 11.08 -3.82 28.11
N THR A 351 11.39 -5.06 27.74
CA THR A 351 11.93 -5.44 26.42
C THR A 351 10.94 -6.27 25.62
N MET A 352 9.65 -6.24 26.00
CA MET A 352 8.67 -7.21 25.53
C MET A 352 8.44 -7.13 24.01
N SER A 353 8.40 -5.93 23.42
CA SER A 353 8.23 -5.76 21.97
C SER A 353 9.48 -6.16 21.18
N THR A 354 10.67 -5.82 21.69
CA THR A 354 11.94 -6.12 20.99
C THR A 354 12.34 -7.58 21.12
N ALA A 355 11.98 -8.26 22.21
CA ALA A 355 12.21 -9.70 22.39
C ALA A 355 11.41 -10.59 21.42
N VAL A 356 10.37 -10.03 20.79
CA VAL A 356 9.53 -10.70 19.79
C VAL A 356 10.12 -10.57 18.38
N TYR A 357 11.09 -9.66 18.17
CA TYR A 357 11.76 -9.51 16.88
C TYR A 357 12.41 -10.79 16.38
N ARG A 358 12.67 -11.81 17.22
CA ARG A 358 13.23 -13.10 16.80
C ARG A 358 12.27 -13.96 15.97
N TYR A 359 10.97 -13.70 16.09
CA TYR A 359 9.93 -14.43 15.38
C TYR A 359 9.43 -13.55 14.24
N TYR A 360 10.29 -13.15 13.32
CA TYR A 360 9.86 -12.40 12.14
C TYR A 360 9.58 -13.37 10.98
N SER A 361 8.70 -12.97 10.06
CA SER A 361 8.44 -13.73 8.84
C SER A 361 9.41 -13.29 7.73
N GLY A 362 9.87 -14.22 6.90
CA GLY A 362 10.72 -13.91 5.75
C GLY A 362 12.14 -13.46 6.14
N ALA A 363 12.88 -12.88 5.20
CA ALA A 363 14.23 -12.37 5.44
C ALA A 363 14.20 -10.88 5.85
N PRO A 364 15.03 -10.42 6.80
CA PRO A 364 15.11 -9.00 7.14
C PRO A 364 15.59 -8.19 5.93
N ILE A 365 15.08 -6.98 5.82
CA ILE A 365 15.41 -6.03 4.78
C ILE A 365 16.32 -4.95 5.36
N THR A 366 17.51 -4.76 4.80
CA THR A 366 18.38 -3.62 5.13
C THR A 366 18.20 -2.54 4.08
N THR A 367 18.05 -1.28 4.50
CA THR A 367 17.91 -0.15 3.58
C THR A 367 18.77 1.03 4.00
N THR A 368 19.47 1.63 3.03
CA THR A 368 20.33 2.81 3.23
C THR A 368 20.15 3.75 2.04
N ALA A 369 19.78 5.01 2.30
CA ALA A 369 19.73 6.03 1.24
C ALA A 369 21.14 6.50 0.89
N ILE A 370 21.55 6.31 -0.38
CA ILE A 370 22.90 6.59 -0.87
C ILE A 370 22.89 6.71 -2.41
N ASN A 371 23.91 7.37 -2.97
CA ASN A 371 24.10 7.38 -4.42
C ASN A 371 24.53 6.00 -4.90
N ILE A 372 23.95 5.56 -6.02
CA ILE A 372 24.21 4.26 -6.65
C ILE A 372 24.67 4.48 -8.10
N PRO A 373 25.51 3.58 -8.64
CA PRO A 373 25.97 3.69 -10.03
C PRO A 373 24.90 3.26 -11.02
N ALA A 374 24.76 4.01 -12.09
CA ALA A 374 23.84 3.73 -13.18
C ALA A 374 24.56 3.94 -14.52
N VAL A 375 24.47 2.98 -15.43
CA VAL A 375 25.21 2.96 -16.69
C VAL A 375 24.27 2.69 -17.85
N ARG A 376 24.46 3.42 -18.95
CA ARG A 376 23.83 3.19 -20.25
C ARG A 376 24.91 2.99 -21.28
N THR A 377 24.73 2.03 -22.17
CA THR A 377 25.61 1.85 -23.32
C THR A 377 24.80 1.82 -24.59
N SER A 378 25.35 2.41 -25.64
CA SER A 378 24.85 2.20 -26.99
C SER A 378 25.99 2.04 -27.98
N CYS A 379 25.85 1.12 -28.92
CA CYS A 379 26.85 0.80 -29.92
C CYS A 379 26.33 1.11 -31.34
N SER A 380 27.26 1.53 -32.21
CA SER A 380 27.01 1.71 -33.64
C SER A 380 26.72 0.36 -34.30
N MET A 381 26.24 0.42 -35.54
CA MET A 381 26.33 -0.75 -36.42
C MET A 381 27.81 -1.08 -36.68
N ALA A 382 28.09 -2.36 -36.96
CA ALA A 382 29.41 -2.80 -37.37
C ALA A 382 29.81 -2.16 -38.70
N GLN A 383 31.07 -1.74 -38.79
CA GLN A 383 31.66 -1.10 -39.98
C GLN A 383 32.86 -1.93 -40.42
N ASP A 384 33.01 -2.16 -41.72
CA ASP A 384 34.25 -2.69 -42.29
C ASP A 384 35.22 -1.53 -42.49
N LEU A 385 36.36 -1.54 -41.78
CA LEU A 385 37.45 -0.58 -41.99
C LEU A 385 38.58 -1.23 -42.75
N LEU A 386 39.09 -0.54 -43.77
CA LEU A 386 40.34 -0.89 -44.43
C LEU A 386 41.54 -0.57 -43.52
N ALA A 387 42.70 -1.15 -43.83
CA ALA A 387 43.94 -0.95 -43.09
C ALA A 387 44.31 0.54 -42.90
N ASN A 388 43.96 1.39 -43.87
CA ASN A 388 44.29 2.83 -43.87
C ASN A 388 43.18 3.71 -43.25
N ASP A 389 42.01 3.14 -42.94
CA ASP A 389 40.90 3.90 -42.39
C ASP A 389 41.09 4.11 -40.88
N SER A 390 40.85 5.35 -40.42
CA SER A 390 41.03 5.75 -39.02
C SER A 390 39.77 6.33 -38.38
N THR A 391 38.66 6.34 -39.11
CA THR A 391 37.38 6.94 -38.71
C THR A 391 36.39 5.87 -38.27
N VAL A 392 35.84 5.99 -37.07
CA VAL A 392 34.78 5.08 -36.57
C VAL A 392 33.56 5.88 -36.13
N SER A 393 32.38 5.40 -36.49
CA SER A 393 31.12 5.97 -36.02
C SER A 393 30.82 5.58 -34.57
N PHE A 394 30.52 6.57 -33.72
CA PHE A 394 30.03 6.39 -32.35
C PHE A 394 28.62 6.95 -32.20
N PRO A 395 27.68 6.23 -31.59
CA PRO A 395 26.32 6.70 -31.41
C PRO A 395 26.22 7.80 -30.36
N VAL A 396 25.42 8.83 -30.61
CA VAL A 396 25.12 9.90 -29.65
C VAL A 396 23.99 9.45 -28.73
N ILE A 397 24.23 9.49 -27.43
CA ILE A 397 23.21 9.23 -26.40
C ILE A 397 22.64 10.57 -25.96
N PRO A 398 21.32 10.80 -26.09
CA PRO A 398 20.69 12.00 -25.55
C PRO A 398 20.78 12.03 -24.02
N GLU A 399 20.96 13.22 -23.44
CA GLU A 399 21.16 13.39 -22.01
C GLU A 399 19.95 12.91 -21.19
N LEU A 400 18.75 13.34 -21.57
CA LEU A 400 17.53 13.12 -20.80
C LEU A 400 16.46 12.29 -21.54
N SER A 401 16.67 11.97 -22.82
CA SER A 401 15.67 11.31 -23.66
C SER A 401 16.14 9.98 -24.24
N CYS A 402 15.19 9.18 -24.72
CA CYS A 402 15.52 8.02 -25.54
C CYS A 402 16.08 8.45 -26.89
N PRO A 403 16.98 7.66 -27.50
CA PRO A 403 17.30 7.81 -28.91
C PRO A 403 16.02 7.70 -29.75
N ALA A 404 15.79 8.67 -30.63
CA ALA A 404 14.72 8.58 -31.63
C ALA A 404 15.07 7.53 -32.70
N ASN A 405 14.07 7.11 -33.49
CA ASN A 405 14.29 6.25 -34.66
C ASN A 405 15.38 6.85 -35.57
N GLY A 406 16.46 6.09 -35.82
CA GLY A 406 17.64 6.58 -36.54
C GLY A 406 18.64 7.28 -35.61
N GLN A 407 19.27 6.49 -34.72
CA GLN A 407 20.24 6.98 -33.75
C GLN A 407 21.35 7.79 -34.43
N LYS A 408 21.43 9.09 -34.10
CA LYS A 408 22.49 9.97 -34.57
C LYS A 408 23.84 9.40 -34.14
N SER A 409 24.79 9.34 -35.05
CA SER A 409 26.14 8.90 -34.77
C SER A 409 27.14 9.92 -35.28
N ARG A 410 28.30 10.01 -34.64
CA ARG A 410 29.37 10.94 -34.98
C ARG A 410 30.64 10.16 -35.28
N MET A 411 31.31 10.52 -36.36
CA MET A 411 32.60 9.95 -36.73
C MET A 411 33.69 10.49 -35.82
N VAL A 412 34.52 9.60 -35.28
CA VAL A 412 35.67 9.91 -34.42
C VAL A 412 36.95 9.40 -35.11
N THR A 413 37.93 10.28 -35.27
CA THR A 413 39.26 10.02 -35.86
C THR A 413 40.31 9.92 -34.76
N GLN A 414 40.44 8.75 -34.12
CA GLN A 414 41.42 8.53 -33.04
C GLN A 414 42.11 7.15 -33.11
N LEU A 415 41.96 6.41 -34.22
CA LEU A 415 42.63 5.12 -34.41
C LEU A 415 44.10 5.34 -34.81
N GLN A 416 45.01 5.25 -33.83
CA GLN A 416 46.46 5.45 -34.07
C GLN A 416 47.23 4.13 -34.32
N ASP A 417 46.67 2.98 -33.97
CA ASP A 417 47.31 1.67 -34.19
C ASP A 417 46.61 0.93 -35.33
N SER A 418 47.35 0.79 -36.45
CA SER A 418 46.96 0.08 -37.66
C SER A 418 47.63 -1.30 -37.77
N MET A 419 48.24 -1.83 -36.69
CA MET A 419 48.90 -3.13 -36.75
C MET A 419 47.89 -4.29 -36.77
N PRO A 420 47.98 -5.21 -37.76
CA PRO A 420 47.09 -6.35 -37.85
C PRO A 420 47.05 -7.23 -36.59
N SER A 421 45.86 -7.67 -36.21
CA SER A 421 45.61 -8.54 -35.06
C SER A 421 45.01 -9.85 -35.49
N THR A 422 45.48 -10.96 -34.93
CA THR A 422 44.82 -12.26 -35.04
C THR A 422 43.77 -12.50 -33.95
N SER A 423 43.72 -11.65 -32.92
CA SER A 423 42.71 -11.68 -31.85
C SER A 423 41.84 -10.43 -31.88
N LEU A 424 40.63 -10.53 -31.32
CA LEU A 424 39.79 -9.36 -31.05
C LEU A 424 40.50 -8.42 -30.06
N ARG A 425 40.24 -7.12 -30.17
CA ARG A 425 40.80 -6.09 -29.30
C ARG A 425 39.72 -5.09 -28.91
N THR A 426 39.79 -4.61 -27.68
CA THR A 426 38.97 -3.53 -27.15
C THR A 426 39.85 -2.41 -26.64
N ARG A 427 39.42 -1.16 -26.90
CA ARG A 427 40.18 0.03 -26.52
C ARG A 427 39.23 1.11 -26.02
N TRP A 428 39.57 1.73 -24.91
CA TRP A 428 38.86 2.91 -24.44
C TRP A 428 39.32 4.13 -25.23
N ILE A 429 38.36 4.98 -25.62
CA ILE A 429 38.60 6.17 -26.44
C ILE A 429 37.94 7.36 -25.77
N ARG A 430 38.67 8.48 -25.71
CA ARG A 430 38.14 9.74 -25.21
C ARG A 430 37.26 10.42 -26.27
N LEU A 431 35.96 10.44 -26.02
CA LEU A 431 35.02 11.15 -26.89
C LEU A 431 35.20 12.68 -26.76
N PRO A 432 34.97 13.45 -27.83
CA PRO A 432 35.03 14.92 -27.81
C PRO A 432 34.09 15.53 -26.76
N GLN A 433 34.44 16.68 -26.16
CA GLN A 433 33.59 17.31 -25.14
C GLN A 433 32.20 17.73 -25.66
N ASN A 434 32.10 18.14 -26.94
CA ASN A 434 30.85 18.56 -27.57
C ASN A 434 30.21 17.39 -28.36
N PHE A 435 30.18 16.17 -27.79
CA PHE A 435 29.77 14.95 -28.48
C PHE A 435 28.25 14.86 -28.73
N GLY A 436 27.69 15.78 -29.52
CA GLY A 436 26.26 15.79 -29.84
C GLY A 436 25.67 17.15 -30.20
N ASP A 437 26.45 18.23 -30.11
CA ASP A 437 26.03 19.60 -30.43
C ASP A 437 25.82 19.79 -31.95
N GLY A 438 24.70 19.30 -32.46
CA GLY A 438 24.00 19.96 -33.55
C GLY A 438 23.21 21.10 -32.94
N SER A 439 23.36 22.31 -33.47
CA SER A 439 22.81 23.60 -33.04
C SER A 439 21.31 23.68 -32.68
N ASN A 440 20.55 22.58 -32.69
CA ASN A 440 19.13 22.50 -32.30
C ASN A 440 18.73 21.15 -31.62
N GLY A 441 19.66 20.37 -31.05
CA GLY A 441 19.38 19.08 -30.40
C GLY A 441 19.46 19.12 -28.86
N PRO A 442 18.76 18.22 -28.13
CA PRO A 442 18.99 18.08 -26.69
C PRO A 442 20.44 17.70 -26.43
N ASN A 443 21.03 18.25 -25.38
CA ASN A 443 22.37 17.93 -24.89
C ASN A 443 22.65 16.42 -24.95
N SER A 444 23.88 16.04 -25.29
CA SER A 444 24.34 14.65 -25.33
C SER A 444 25.09 14.26 -24.05
N SER A 445 25.00 12.99 -23.66
CA SER A 445 25.73 12.43 -22.52
C SER A 445 26.71 11.36 -22.98
N ALA A 446 27.99 11.54 -22.68
CA ALA A 446 29.04 10.59 -23.00
C ALA A 446 30.15 10.63 -21.94
N SER A 447 30.23 9.57 -21.14
CA SER A 447 31.23 9.40 -20.09
C SER A 447 32.53 8.79 -20.62
N ALA A 448 32.43 7.86 -21.57
CA ALA A 448 33.55 7.21 -22.25
C ALA A 448 33.12 6.65 -23.61
N GLY A 449 34.09 6.48 -24.52
CA GLY A 449 33.92 5.69 -25.74
C GLY A 449 34.65 4.35 -25.59
N LEU A 450 34.06 3.29 -26.13
CA LEU A 450 34.68 1.98 -26.27
C LEU A 450 34.74 1.63 -27.75
N LEU A 451 35.93 1.30 -28.24
CA LEU A 451 36.14 0.72 -29.55
C LEU A 451 36.28 -0.79 -29.42
N PHE A 452 35.49 -1.52 -30.18
CA PHE A 452 35.66 -2.94 -30.41
C PHE A 452 36.20 -3.19 -31.81
N GLU A 453 37.23 -4.03 -31.91
CA GLU A 453 37.83 -4.47 -33.17
C GLU A 453 37.86 -5.99 -33.22
N ALA A 454 37.23 -6.57 -34.23
CA ALA A 454 37.34 -7.99 -34.52
C ALA A 454 38.75 -8.34 -35.04
N PRO A 455 39.13 -9.63 -35.06
CA PRO A 455 40.36 -10.08 -35.74
C PRO A 455 40.40 -9.56 -37.18
N TRP A 456 41.60 -9.24 -37.65
CA TRP A 456 41.80 -8.80 -39.03
C TRP A 456 41.54 -9.95 -40.00
N ALA A 457 41.08 -9.60 -41.20
CA ALA A 457 40.98 -10.55 -42.29
C ALA A 457 42.33 -11.22 -42.57
N SER A 458 42.30 -12.44 -43.10
CA SER A 458 43.50 -13.26 -43.35
C SER A 458 44.55 -12.60 -44.26
N ASP A 459 44.12 -11.65 -45.09
CA ASP A 459 44.95 -10.83 -45.97
C ASP A 459 45.47 -9.53 -45.32
N ASN A 460 45.16 -9.31 -44.04
CA ASN A 460 45.46 -8.10 -43.27
C ASN A 460 44.94 -6.80 -43.92
N SER A 461 43.91 -6.88 -44.77
CA SER A 461 43.43 -5.71 -45.53
C SER A 461 42.31 -4.94 -44.81
N SER A 462 41.52 -5.63 -44.00
CA SER A 462 40.30 -5.10 -43.39
C SER A 462 39.96 -5.74 -42.04
N ARG A 463 39.10 -5.07 -41.28
CA ARG A 463 38.56 -5.56 -39.99
C ARG A 463 37.17 -4.98 -39.71
N VAL A 464 36.40 -5.70 -38.91
CA VAL A 464 35.11 -5.21 -38.39
C VAL A 464 35.35 -4.39 -37.14
N VAL A 465 34.82 -3.16 -37.09
CA VAL A 465 34.89 -2.30 -35.91
C VAL A 465 33.52 -1.78 -35.49
N ILE A 466 33.38 -1.52 -34.19
CA ILE A 466 32.16 -0.98 -33.59
C ILE A 466 32.55 0.09 -32.56
N GLY A 467 31.91 1.26 -32.65
CA GLY A 467 32.04 2.32 -31.66
C GLY A 467 30.88 2.27 -30.68
N CYS A 468 31.17 2.17 -29.39
CA CYS A 468 30.18 2.22 -28.32
C CYS A 468 30.37 3.46 -27.46
N THR A 469 29.28 4.14 -27.15
CA THR A 469 29.23 5.27 -26.22
C THR A 469 28.65 4.80 -24.91
N VAL A 470 29.36 5.10 -23.82
CA VAL A 470 28.96 4.78 -22.45
C VAL A 470 28.58 6.08 -21.73
N ASP A 471 27.44 6.08 -21.07
CA ASP A 471 26.99 7.13 -20.16
C ASP A 471 26.84 6.56 -18.75
N ALA A 472 27.70 6.98 -17.84
CA ALA A 472 27.74 6.57 -16.45
C ALA A 472 27.34 7.74 -15.53
N ARG A 473 26.54 7.44 -14.51
CA ARG A 473 25.98 8.44 -13.59
C ARG A 473 25.93 7.95 -12.15
N TRP A 474 26.07 8.87 -11.21
CA TRP A 474 25.70 8.68 -9.80
C TRP A 474 24.23 9.06 -9.63
N VAL A 475 23.43 8.14 -9.11
CA VAL A 475 21.98 8.32 -8.98
C VAL A 475 21.57 8.29 -7.53
N LYS A 476 20.81 9.28 -7.06
CA LYS A 476 20.22 9.25 -5.71
C LYS A 476 19.25 8.07 -5.60
N GLY A 477 19.55 7.13 -4.72
CA GLY A 477 18.75 5.95 -4.51
C GLY A 477 18.88 5.38 -3.11
N THR A 478 18.50 4.12 -2.99
CA THR A 478 18.61 3.33 -1.78
C THR A 478 19.29 2.02 -2.11
N VAL A 479 20.25 1.60 -1.30
CA VAL A 479 20.75 0.23 -1.33
C VAL A 479 19.85 -0.61 -0.44
N GLU A 480 19.15 -1.59 -1.01
CA GLU A 480 18.22 -2.47 -0.30
C GLU A 480 18.64 -3.94 -0.49
N ASN A 481 18.97 -4.66 0.59
CA ASN A 481 19.37 -6.07 0.52
C ASN A 481 20.49 -6.37 -0.49
N GLY A 482 21.45 -5.44 -0.57
CA GLY A 482 22.56 -5.49 -1.51
C GLY A 482 22.22 -5.06 -2.95
N ARG A 483 20.99 -4.60 -3.21
CA ARG A 483 20.52 -4.12 -4.52
C ARG A 483 20.52 -2.60 -4.56
N GLY A 484 20.88 -2.01 -5.70
CA GLY A 484 20.73 -0.57 -5.92
C GLY A 484 19.35 -0.27 -6.47
N ASN A 485 18.52 0.43 -5.70
CA ASN A 485 17.20 0.90 -6.11
C ASN A 485 17.25 2.43 -6.32
N PRO A 486 17.19 2.94 -7.55
CA PRO A 486 17.11 4.39 -7.77
C PRO A 486 15.81 4.92 -7.15
N GLY A 487 15.88 6.10 -6.51
CA GLY A 487 14.70 6.71 -5.87
C GLY A 487 13.61 7.00 -6.90
N SER A 488 12.35 6.95 -6.45
CA SER A 488 11.10 7.11 -7.22
C SER A 488 11.28 7.79 -8.58
N PHE A 489 11.17 7.02 -9.67
CA PHE A 489 10.89 7.60 -10.98
C PHE A 489 9.55 8.32 -10.89
N ALA A 490 9.38 9.38 -11.69
CA ALA A 490 8.11 10.11 -11.80
C ALA A 490 6.94 9.13 -11.72
N GLU A 491 6.06 9.34 -10.74
CA GLU A 491 4.88 8.50 -10.54
C GLU A 491 4.26 8.23 -11.92
N ALA A 492 4.00 6.96 -12.23
CA ALA A 492 2.99 6.59 -13.22
C ALA A 492 1.61 6.99 -12.66
N SER A 493 1.41 8.27 -12.34
CA SER A 493 0.20 8.80 -11.70
C SER A 493 -0.95 8.98 -12.68
N ASP A 494 -0.71 8.88 -13.99
CA ASP A 494 -1.79 8.93 -14.97
C ASP A 494 -2.31 7.51 -15.26
N TRP A 495 -3.16 7.03 -14.35
CA TRP A 495 -4.07 5.92 -14.61
C TRP A 495 -4.89 6.24 -15.87
N GLY A 496 -4.46 5.74 -17.02
CA GLY A 496 -5.18 5.92 -18.29
C GLY A 496 -4.32 5.99 -19.54
N GLN A 497 -3.00 6.22 -19.43
CA GLN A 497 -2.09 6.02 -20.56
C GLN A 497 -1.48 4.62 -20.46
N ALA A 498 -1.98 3.74 -21.33
CA ALA A 498 -1.57 2.36 -21.47
C ALA A 498 -0.05 2.22 -21.44
N ALA A 499 0.44 1.29 -20.61
CA ALA A 499 1.30 0.14 -20.96
C ALA A 499 2.43 0.30 -22.01
N ASP A 500 2.85 1.50 -22.38
CA ASP A 500 3.94 1.76 -23.30
C ASP A 500 5.16 2.23 -22.49
N LEU A 501 6.08 1.28 -22.29
CA LEU A 501 7.41 1.36 -21.65
C LEU A 501 7.47 0.99 -20.17
N THR A 502 7.34 -0.31 -19.89
CA THR A 502 7.64 -0.96 -18.61
C THR A 502 9.14 -1.02 -18.25
N THR A 503 10.01 -0.15 -18.80
CA THR A 503 11.32 0.23 -18.18
C THR A 503 11.88 1.52 -18.83
N PRO A 504 11.64 2.73 -18.29
CA PRO A 504 12.40 3.88 -18.72
C PRO A 504 13.59 4.04 -17.76
N PHE A 505 14.70 3.35 -18.02
CA PHE A 505 16.00 3.87 -17.56
C PHE A 505 16.24 5.17 -18.35
N ARG A 506 15.63 6.25 -17.87
CA ARG A 506 15.69 7.60 -18.40
C ARG A 506 16.20 8.48 -17.28
N PRO A 507 17.32 9.17 -17.46
CA PRO A 507 17.74 10.17 -16.50
C PRO A 507 16.64 11.22 -16.35
N LEU A 508 16.33 11.53 -15.10
CA LEU A 508 15.37 12.57 -14.78
C LEU A 508 16.03 13.94 -15.01
N ALA A 509 15.24 14.93 -15.42
CA ALA A 509 15.71 16.31 -15.60
C ALA A 509 16.07 17.03 -14.28
N ASN A 510 15.97 16.34 -13.14
CA ASN A 510 16.30 16.88 -11.82
C ASN A 510 17.76 16.57 -11.44
N SER A 511 18.24 17.19 -10.36
CA SER A 511 19.59 16.98 -9.81
C SER A 511 19.77 15.64 -9.08
N SER A 512 19.00 14.61 -9.42
CA SER A 512 19.15 13.28 -8.81
C SER A 512 20.02 12.33 -9.63
N TRP A 513 20.32 12.65 -10.89
CA TRP A 513 21.21 11.89 -11.77
C TRP A 513 22.41 12.75 -12.18
N GLU A 514 23.55 12.53 -11.55
CA GLU A 514 24.77 13.29 -11.82
C GLU A 514 25.69 12.51 -12.77
N MET A 515 26.03 13.13 -13.90
CA MET A 515 26.91 12.51 -14.89
C MET A 515 28.35 12.39 -14.37
N ILE A 516 28.97 11.26 -14.71
CA ILE A 516 30.36 10.94 -14.42
C ILE A 516 31.18 11.07 -15.70
N THR A 517 32.36 11.68 -15.62
CA THR A 517 33.39 11.58 -16.66
C THR A 517 34.38 10.48 -16.29
N LEU A 518 34.52 9.47 -17.14
CA LEU A 518 35.47 8.37 -16.93
C LEU A 518 36.75 8.66 -17.72
N GLN A 519 37.87 8.87 -17.02
CA GLN A 519 39.18 9.05 -17.66
C GLN A 519 39.78 7.69 -18.08
N GLU A 520 40.69 7.74 -19.05
CA GLU A 520 41.32 6.56 -19.65
C GLU A 520 42.09 5.73 -18.63
N ASP A 521 42.81 6.39 -17.71
CA ASP A 521 43.56 5.75 -16.64
C ASP A 521 42.69 4.92 -15.67
N TRP A 522 41.49 5.38 -15.33
CA TRP A 522 40.53 4.60 -14.53
C TRP A 522 39.96 3.41 -15.33
N LEU A 523 39.68 3.63 -16.62
CA LEU A 523 39.17 2.58 -17.51
C LEU A 523 40.21 1.47 -17.73
N GLU A 524 41.50 1.79 -17.71
CA GLU A 524 42.58 0.80 -17.71
C GLU A 524 42.56 -0.10 -16.45
N LEU A 525 42.16 0.43 -15.28
CA LEU A 525 41.99 -0.36 -14.05
C LEU A 525 40.77 -1.27 -14.11
N LEU A 526 39.75 -0.89 -14.89
CA LEU A 526 38.58 -1.72 -15.14
C LEU A 526 38.93 -2.90 -16.05
N THR A 527 39.81 -2.67 -17.02
CA THR A 527 40.22 -3.66 -18.01
C THR A 527 41.74 -3.91 -18.06
N PRO A 528 42.37 -4.42 -16.98
CA PRO A 528 43.81 -4.61 -16.91
C PRO A 528 44.28 -5.70 -17.88
N ASN A 529 45.55 -5.64 -18.28
CA ASN A 529 46.17 -6.63 -19.16
C ASN A 529 46.41 -7.96 -18.43
N LEU A 530 45.92 -9.07 -18.99
CA LEU A 530 46.09 -10.42 -18.42
C LEU A 530 47.40 -11.10 -18.83
N SER A 531 47.95 -10.77 -20.00
CA SER A 531 49.12 -11.46 -20.56
C SER A 531 50.18 -10.49 -21.10
N ALA A 532 51.37 -11.03 -21.41
CA ALA A 532 52.44 -10.27 -22.08
C ALA A 532 52.06 -9.86 -23.52
N GLN A 533 51.02 -10.48 -24.10
CA GLN A 533 50.48 -10.16 -25.42
C GLN A 533 49.44 -9.03 -25.38
N ALA A 534 49.39 -8.27 -24.27
CA ALA A 534 48.51 -7.11 -24.09
C ALA A 534 47.00 -7.39 -24.26
N GLN A 535 46.57 -8.63 -24.00
CA GLN A 535 45.14 -8.96 -23.97
C GLN A 535 44.51 -8.43 -22.68
N THR A 536 43.49 -7.58 -22.79
CA THR A 536 42.77 -7.04 -21.64
C THR A 536 41.84 -8.10 -21.02
N THR A 537 41.40 -7.89 -19.78
CA THR A 537 40.32 -8.71 -19.19
C THR A 537 39.07 -8.67 -20.04
N PHE A 538 38.71 -7.53 -20.62
CA PHE A 538 37.52 -7.44 -21.45
C PHE A 538 37.66 -8.19 -22.78
N ASP A 539 38.85 -8.19 -23.40
CA ASP A 539 39.13 -9.03 -24.57
C ASP A 539 38.93 -10.51 -24.25
N ALA A 540 39.37 -10.95 -23.06
CA ALA A 540 39.18 -12.32 -22.60
C ALA A 540 37.69 -12.64 -22.32
N LEU A 541 36.90 -11.69 -21.80
CA LEU A 541 35.45 -11.85 -21.62
C LEU A 541 34.74 -12.02 -22.97
N LEU A 542 35.07 -11.16 -23.94
CA LEU A 542 34.45 -11.21 -25.27
C LEU A 542 34.89 -12.46 -26.03
N ALA A 543 36.14 -12.91 -25.89
CA ALA A 543 36.62 -14.15 -26.50
C ALA A 543 35.86 -15.39 -25.99
N THR A 544 35.42 -15.40 -24.72
CA THR A 544 34.61 -16.51 -24.18
C THR A 544 33.16 -16.50 -24.63
N SER A 545 32.69 -15.41 -25.24
CA SER A 545 31.28 -15.21 -25.55
C SER A 545 30.86 -15.68 -26.95
N ALA A 546 31.77 -16.34 -27.69
CA ALA A 546 31.60 -16.72 -29.11
C ALA A 546 31.28 -15.53 -30.05
N MET A 547 31.39 -14.28 -29.58
CA MET A 547 30.97 -13.06 -30.30
C MET A 547 31.58 -12.93 -31.70
N VAL A 548 32.79 -13.46 -31.89
CA VAL A 548 33.54 -13.44 -33.15
C VAL A 548 33.61 -14.79 -33.87
N ASP A 549 32.85 -15.79 -33.41
CA ASP A 549 32.82 -17.10 -34.05
C ASP A 549 32.30 -16.98 -35.49
N GLY A 550 33.07 -17.55 -36.44
CA GLY A 550 32.77 -17.49 -37.88
C GLY A 550 33.47 -16.35 -38.63
N PHE A 551 34.13 -15.41 -37.93
CA PHE A 551 34.88 -14.35 -38.60
C PHE A 551 36.26 -14.81 -39.08
N ARG A 552 36.44 -14.94 -40.41
CA ARG A 552 37.68 -15.46 -41.07
C ARG A 552 37.99 -14.82 -42.43
N ASP A 553 37.02 -14.16 -43.07
CA ASP A 553 37.13 -13.60 -44.44
C ASP A 553 36.72 -12.12 -44.52
N ILE A 554 36.93 -11.48 -45.67
CA ILE A 554 36.71 -10.04 -45.92
C ILE A 554 35.20 -9.69 -45.94
N SER A 555 34.82 -8.52 -45.42
CA SER A 555 33.47 -7.90 -45.42
C SER A 555 32.39 -8.55 -44.54
N GLN A 556 32.68 -8.68 -43.24
CA GLN A 556 31.83 -9.41 -42.29
C GLN A 556 30.91 -8.50 -41.45
N ALA A 557 30.97 -7.18 -41.64
CA ALA A 557 30.00 -6.26 -41.03
C ALA A 557 28.55 -6.55 -41.45
N HIS A 558 28.33 -7.03 -42.68
CA HIS A 558 26.99 -7.45 -43.12
C HIS A 558 26.45 -8.63 -42.31
N GLU A 559 27.30 -9.60 -41.98
CA GLU A 559 26.92 -10.75 -41.16
C GLU A 559 26.63 -10.32 -39.71
N TRP A 560 27.44 -9.41 -39.15
CA TRP A 560 27.21 -8.84 -37.84
C TRP A 560 25.87 -8.10 -37.75
N ASN A 561 25.57 -7.26 -38.74
CA ASN A 561 24.39 -6.41 -38.76
C ASN A 561 23.13 -7.11 -39.32
N SER A 562 23.20 -8.41 -39.62
CA SER A 562 22.10 -9.14 -40.26
C SER A 562 20.85 -9.14 -39.35
N PRO A 563 19.71 -8.55 -39.75
CA PRO A 563 18.54 -8.40 -38.90
C PRO A 563 17.63 -9.65 -38.90
N THR A 564 18.13 -10.80 -39.38
CA THR A 564 17.30 -12.00 -39.58
C THR A 564 16.85 -12.58 -38.24
N PRO A 565 15.54 -12.82 -38.04
CA PRO A 565 15.02 -13.44 -36.82
C PRO A 565 15.72 -14.77 -36.50
N GLY A 566 16.03 -15.01 -35.23
CA GLY A 566 16.75 -16.19 -34.76
C GLY A 566 18.28 -16.13 -34.89
N ARG A 567 18.85 -15.12 -35.57
CA ARG A 567 20.31 -14.89 -35.56
C ARG A 567 20.74 -14.03 -34.39
N ALA A 568 21.98 -14.22 -33.94
CA ALA A 568 22.57 -13.46 -32.85
C ALA A 568 22.65 -11.95 -33.15
N ASN A 569 22.01 -11.14 -32.31
CA ASN A 569 22.20 -9.70 -32.23
C ASN A 569 23.47 -9.38 -31.42
N ARG A 570 24.61 -9.48 -32.11
CA ARG A 570 25.94 -9.26 -31.51
C ARG A 570 26.12 -7.83 -30.98
N THR A 571 25.47 -6.82 -31.57
CA THR A 571 25.53 -5.41 -31.12
C THR A 571 24.88 -5.21 -29.75
N ILE A 572 23.62 -5.67 -29.57
CA ILE A 572 22.93 -5.53 -28.28
C ILE A 572 23.64 -6.34 -27.19
N TYR A 573 24.18 -7.50 -27.56
CA TYR A 573 24.97 -8.31 -26.65
C TYR A 573 26.26 -7.58 -26.20
N LEU A 574 26.98 -6.93 -27.12
CA LEU A 574 28.14 -6.08 -26.78
C LEU A 574 27.75 -4.90 -25.89
N GLU A 575 26.61 -4.24 -26.17
CA GLU A 575 26.07 -3.18 -25.30
C GLU A 575 25.83 -3.69 -23.88
N TRP A 576 25.25 -4.88 -23.74
CA TRP A 576 24.92 -5.49 -22.45
C TRP A 576 26.18 -5.79 -21.64
N LEU A 577 27.15 -6.47 -22.24
CA LEU A 577 28.40 -6.82 -21.57
C LEU A 577 29.19 -5.59 -21.13
N THR A 578 29.26 -4.57 -21.99
CA THR A 578 29.91 -3.30 -21.66
C THR A 578 29.21 -2.60 -20.50
N THR A 579 27.88 -2.59 -20.51
CA THR A 579 27.07 -1.99 -19.44
C THR A 579 27.29 -2.68 -18.10
N LEU A 580 27.29 -4.02 -18.07
CA LEU A 580 27.53 -4.79 -16.85
C LEU A 580 28.94 -4.59 -16.30
N LEU A 581 29.95 -4.59 -17.17
CA LEU A 581 31.34 -4.39 -16.79
C LEU A 581 31.53 -3.04 -16.09
N VAL A 582 31.05 -1.95 -16.71
CA VAL A 582 31.20 -0.60 -16.15
C VAL A 582 30.36 -0.44 -14.88
N ALA A 583 29.14 -0.99 -14.83
CA ALA A 583 28.29 -0.92 -13.64
C ALA A 583 28.89 -1.68 -12.44
N ASP A 584 29.48 -2.86 -12.67
CA ASP A 584 30.20 -3.61 -11.61
C ASP A 584 31.44 -2.84 -11.12
N GLY A 585 32.25 -2.31 -12.04
CA GLY A 585 33.43 -1.51 -11.70
C GLY A 585 33.11 -0.30 -10.84
N LEU A 586 32.04 0.43 -11.18
CA LEU A 586 31.55 1.56 -10.39
C LEU A 586 30.95 1.13 -9.05
N SER A 587 30.30 -0.03 -8.98
CA SER A 587 29.77 -0.60 -7.72
C SER A 587 30.88 -0.87 -6.71
N ARG A 588 32.08 -1.22 -7.20
CA ARG A 588 33.28 -1.48 -6.39
C ARG A 588 34.02 -0.21 -5.98
N TYR A 589 33.77 0.93 -6.62
CA TYR A 589 34.43 2.19 -6.31
C TYR A 589 34.31 2.54 -4.82
N GLY A 590 35.43 2.94 -4.21
CA GLY A 590 35.49 3.26 -2.78
C GLY A 590 35.50 2.07 -1.82
N SER A 591 35.45 0.81 -2.29
CA SER A 591 35.48 -0.39 -1.43
C SER A 591 36.75 -0.50 -0.57
N HIS A 592 37.90 -0.05 -1.09
CA HIS A 592 39.14 0.00 -0.33
C HIS A 592 39.08 0.95 0.88
N ARG A 593 38.17 1.94 0.88
CA ARG A 593 37.97 2.89 2.00
C ARG A 593 37.12 2.32 3.12
N ALA A 594 36.34 1.29 2.83
CA ALA A 594 35.50 0.61 3.80
C ALA A 594 36.21 -0.56 4.48
N LEU A 595 37.32 -1.05 3.92
CA LEU A 595 38.04 -2.22 4.40
C LEU A 595 39.39 -1.83 5.01
N ASN A 596 39.76 -2.50 6.09
CA ASN A 596 41.13 -2.48 6.58
C ASN A 596 41.99 -3.44 5.74
N ILE A 597 42.65 -2.88 4.73
CA ILE A 597 43.50 -3.63 3.80
C ILE A 597 44.93 -3.91 4.34
N SER A 598 45.20 -3.66 5.63
CA SER A 598 46.50 -3.99 6.24
C SER A 598 46.63 -5.51 6.44
N GLY A 599 47.32 -6.20 5.55
CA GLY A 599 47.59 -7.64 5.64
C GLY A 599 46.93 -8.46 4.51
N PRO A 600 46.92 -9.81 4.60
CA PRO A 600 46.39 -10.65 3.54
C PRO A 600 44.85 -10.53 3.40
N PRO A 601 44.29 -10.73 2.19
CA PRO A 601 42.85 -10.59 1.92
C PRO A 601 41.91 -11.42 2.80
N THR A 602 42.41 -12.48 3.43
CA THR A 602 41.65 -13.34 4.33
C THR A 602 41.37 -12.73 5.70
N THR A 603 42.07 -11.64 6.04
CA THR A 603 42.02 -10.95 7.35
C THR A 603 41.40 -9.56 7.28
N TRP A 604 40.95 -9.13 6.10
CA TRP A 604 40.34 -7.82 5.94
C TRP A 604 38.96 -7.76 6.62
N ASP A 605 38.79 -6.74 7.45
CA ASP A 605 37.56 -6.42 8.16
C ASP A 605 37.14 -4.97 7.85
N LEU A 606 35.92 -4.61 8.25
CA LEU A 606 35.41 -3.25 8.08
C LEU A 606 36.22 -2.23 8.91
N LEU A 607 36.65 -1.17 8.24
CA LEU A 607 37.30 -0.02 8.85
C LEU A 607 36.27 0.80 9.63
N ASP A 608 36.65 1.36 10.79
CA ASP A 608 35.79 2.19 11.66
C ASP A 608 34.47 1.55 12.11
N TYR A 609 34.37 0.23 12.06
CA TYR A 609 33.26 -0.51 12.66
C TYR A 609 33.49 -0.68 14.16
N VAL A 610 33.47 0.42 14.91
CA VAL A 610 33.67 0.43 16.36
C VAL A 610 32.32 0.59 17.06
N LYS A 611 31.95 -0.42 17.86
CA LYS A 611 30.71 -0.44 18.64
C LYS A 611 30.81 0.51 19.84
N THR A 612 29.70 1.16 20.21
CA THR A 612 29.62 1.98 21.42
C THR A 612 29.91 1.19 22.70
N GLU A 613 30.61 1.80 23.64
CA GLU A 613 30.88 1.21 24.95
C GLU A 613 29.64 1.38 25.86
N GLY A 614 28.89 0.28 26.07
CA GLY A 614 27.75 0.26 27.01
C GLY A 614 26.49 -0.39 26.44
N ASP A 615 25.68 0.37 25.68
CA ASP A 615 24.34 -0.02 25.23
C ASP A 615 24.23 -0.22 23.70
N PHE A 616 25.28 -0.74 23.06
CA PHE A 616 25.25 -1.06 21.62
C PHE A 616 23.98 -1.83 21.21
N SER A 617 23.57 -2.80 22.03
CA SER A 617 22.39 -3.62 21.79
C SER A 617 21.08 -2.84 21.89
N GLY A 618 20.94 -1.91 22.84
CA GLY A 618 19.76 -1.05 22.91
C GLY A 618 19.72 -0.03 21.78
N GLU A 619 20.85 0.58 21.46
CA GLU A 619 20.97 1.61 20.42
C GLU A 619 20.62 1.06 19.03
N ILE A 620 21.15 -0.11 18.65
CA ILE A 620 20.83 -0.71 17.34
C ILE A 620 19.35 -1.12 17.24
N LEU A 621 18.72 -1.57 18.31
CA LEU A 621 17.29 -1.93 18.31
C LEU A 621 16.37 -0.71 18.27
N ARG A 622 16.81 0.43 18.83
CA ARG A 622 16.08 1.70 18.78
C ARG A 622 16.30 2.47 17.47
N GLY A 623 17.21 2.02 16.61
CA GLY A 623 17.57 2.75 15.39
C GLY A 623 18.38 4.03 15.67
N GLU A 624 19.07 4.05 16.82
CA GLU A 624 19.97 5.10 17.27
C GLU A 624 21.39 4.85 16.76
N ARG A 625 22.31 5.77 17.05
CA ARG A 625 23.72 5.64 16.66
C ARG A 625 24.41 4.62 17.55
N ALA A 626 24.65 3.42 17.02
CA ALA A 626 25.33 2.33 17.72
C ALA A 626 26.84 2.23 17.38
N LEU A 627 27.31 2.99 16.39
CA LEU A 627 28.72 3.02 15.99
C LEU A 627 29.38 4.34 16.37
N ILE A 628 30.66 4.28 16.75
CA ILE A 628 31.47 5.45 17.11
C ILE A 628 31.99 6.11 15.81
N PRO A 629 31.81 7.42 15.62
CA PRO A 629 32.34 8.12 14.46
C PRO A 629 33.88 8.16 14.50
N PRO A 630 34.56 7.96 13.35
CA PRO A 630 36.00 8.07 13.29
C PRO A 630 36.48 9.51 13.47
N PRO A 631 37.73 9.73 13.93
CA PRO A 631 38.33 11.06 13.96
C PRO A 631 38.60 11.56 12.54
N GLY A 632 38.43 12.86 12.31
CA GLY A 632 38.70 13.52 11.02
C GLY A 632 37.47 13.69 10.13
N THR A 633 37.68 13.78 8.82
CA THR A 633 36.62 13.98 7.83
C THR A 633 35.92 12.67 7.49
N TYR A 634 34.60 12.61 7.68
CA TYR A 634 33.79 11.44 7.35
C TYR A 634 32.40 11.82 6.83
N THR A 635 31.77 10.88 6.14
CA THR A 635 30.36 10.94 5.76
C THR A 635 29.56 9.91 6.54
N THR A 636 28.33 10.29 6.92
CA THR A 636 27.42 9.44 7.69
C THR A 636 26.27 8.97 6.83
N TYR A 637 25.94 7.68 6.92
CA TYR A 637 24.79 7.08 6.28
C TYR A 637 23.96 6.30 7.30
N LYS A 638 22.64 6.41 7.22
CA LYS A 638 21.73 5.70 8.11
C LYS A 638 21.24 4.41 7.46
N THR A 639 21.51 3.29 8.10
CA THR A 639 20.96 1.98 7.73
C THR A 639 19.78 1.65 8.63
N LYS A 640 18.64 1.29 8.03
CA LYS A 640 17.48 0.74 8.73
C LYS A 640 17.37 -0.76 8.49
N ILE A 641 16.93 -1.48 9.50
CA ILE A 641 16.62 -2.91 9.46
C ILE A 641 15.11 -3.03 9.56
N ILE A 642 14.49 -3.59 8.53
CA ILE A 642 13.06 -3.75 8.40
C ILE A 642 12.76 -5.24 8.46
N ILE A 643 11.87 -5.65 9.35
CA ILE A 643 11.38 -7.04 9.43
C ILE A 643 9.93 -7.12 8.99
N GLN A 644 9.46 -8.31 8.65
CA GLN A 644 8.04 -8.55 8.37
C GLN A 644 7.42 -9.38 9.48
N GLY A 645 6.14 -9.11 9.75
CA GLY A 645 5.37 -9.86 10.73
C GLY A 645 4.07 -9.16 11.07
N LEU A 646 3.25 -9.85 11.86
CA LEU A 646 2.01 -9.33 12.42
C LEU A 646 2.33 -8.18 13.37
N SER A 647 1.66 -7.05 13.19
CA SER A 647 1.83 -5.88 14.06
C SER A 647 0.58 -5.01 14.12
N TYR A 648 0.43 -4.32 15.26
CA TYR A 648 -0.50 -3.21 15.43
C TYR A 648 0.26 -1.90 15.20
N LEU A 649 0.07 -1.38 13.99
CA LEU A 649 0.67 -0.14 13.55
C LEU A 649 -0.23 0.45 12.48
N ALA A 650 -0.78 1.64 12.74
CA ALA A 650 -1.49 2.41 11.73
C ALA A 650 -0.50 2.98 10.71
N ARG A 651 -0.59 2.50 9.48
CA ARG A 651 0.26 2.96 8.37
C ARG A 651 -0.53 3.25 7.11
N ALA A 652 -1.60 2.51 6.87
CA ALA A 652 -2.45 2.69 5.70
C ALA A 652 -3.53 3.75 5.96
N ASN A 653 -3.98 4.42 4.90
CA ASN A 653 -5.08 5.38 4.96
C ASN A 653 -6.36 4.75 5.55
N THR A 654 -6.59 3.46 5.29
CA THR A 654 -7.70 2.67 5.85
C THR A 654 -7.67 2.59 7.36
N ASP A 655 -6.48 2.52 7.96
CA ASP A 655 -6.31 2.42 9.42
C ASP A 655 -6.72 3.76 10.06
N TYR A 656 -6.25 4.87 9.49
CA TYR A 656 -6.61 6.22 9.93
C TYR A 656 -8.09 6.54 9.73
N MET A 657 -8.70 6.13 8.62
CA MET A 657 -10.14 6.27 8.39
C MET A 657 -10.94 5.45 9.41
N SER A 658 -10.52 4.22 9.70
CA SER A 658 -11.17 3.36 10.70
C SER A 658 -11.07 3.96 12.11
N MET A 659 -9.92 4.54 12.46
CA MET A 659 -9.74 5.26 13.72
C MET A 659 -10.66 6.48 13.81
N ALA A 660 -10.81 7.23 12.70
CA ALA A 660 -11.69 8.39 12.65
C ALA A 660 -13.15 7.99 12.90
N VAL A 661 -13.63 6.88 12.32
CA VAL A 661 -14.97 6.34 12.58
C VAL A 661 -15.17 6.05 14.07
N LEU A 662 -14.23 5.34 14.70
CA LEU A 662 -14.30 5.06 16.14
C LEU A 662 -14.22 6.32 17.00
N PHE A 663 -13.42 7.31 16.60
CA PHE A 663 -13.30 8.58 17.30
C PHE A 663 -14.61 9.39 17.25
N VAL A 664 -15.26 9.47 16.08
CA VAL A 664 -16.57 10.12 15.93
C VAL A 664 -17.61 9.43 16.81
N TYR A 665 -17.62 8.09 16.84
CA TYR A 665 -18.48 7.34 17.76
C TYR A 665 -18.22 7.69 19.23
N ILE A 666 -16.95 7.69 19.67
CA ILE A 666 -16.58 8.03 21.05
C ILE A 666 -17.07 9.44 21.41
N LEU A 667 -16.90 10.43 20.52
CA LEU A 667 -17.38 11.80 20.76
C LEU A 667 -18.90 11.87 20.92
N LEU A 668 -19.65 11.17 20.07
CA LEU A 668 -21.12 11.11 20.16
C LEU A 668 -21.57 10.44 21.45
N ALA A 669 -20.98 9.30 21.78
CA ALA A 669 -21.31 8.56 23.00
C ALA A 669 -20.96 9.34 24.27
N PHE A 670 -19.79 10.00 24.29
CA PHE A 670 -19.40 10.85 25.41
C PHE A 670 -20.32 12.06 25.57
N ARG A 671 -20.70 12.72 24.46
CA ARG A 671 -21.69 13.79 24.48
C ARG A 671 -23.05 13.31 25.00
N HIS A 672 -23.48 12.11 24.62
CA HIS A 672 -24.72 11.53 25.12
C HIS A 672 -24.66 11.23 26.62
N ILE A 673 -23.55 10.68 27.11
CA ILE A 673 -23.34 10.47 28.56
C ILE A 673 -23.42 11.82 29.30
N LEU A 674 -22.74 12.86 28.81
CA LEU A 674 -22.81 14.20 29.42
C LEU A 674 -24.25 14.74 29.43
N TYR A 675 -25.01 14.53 28.35
CA TYR A 675 -26.41 14.90 28.26
C TYR A 675 -27.25 14.20 29.35
N LEU A 676 -27.14 12.88 29.46
CA LEU A 676 -27.85 12.09 30.48
C LEU A 676 -27.49 12.53 31.90
N LEU A 677 -26.21 12.81 32.16
CA LEU A 677 -25.75 13.29 33.48
C LEU A 677 -26.26 14.68 33.82
N TRP A 678 -26.37 15.56 32.82
CA TRP A 678 -26.83 16.94 32.99
C TRP A 678 -28.34 17.02 33.22
N PHE A 679 -29.13 16.36 32.37
CA PHE A 679 -30.60 16.46 32.40
C PHE A 679 -31.24 15.46 33.36
N ARG A 680 -30.53 14.39 33.77
CA ARG A 680 -30.97 13.36 34.73
C ARG A 680 -32.34 12.74 34.40
N GLN A 681 -32.67 12.67 33.12
CA GLN A 681 -33.89 12.08 32.60
C GLN A 681 -33.51 10.92 31.68
N SER A 682 -34.10 9.74 31.91
CA SER A 682 -33.98 8.56 31.06
C SER A 682 -35.28 7.76 31.14
N SER A 683 -35.80 7.25 30.02
CA SER A 683 -37.07 6.51 29.97
C SER A 683 -36.84 5.05 29.56
N THR A 684 -37.36 4.08 30.33
CA THR A 684 -37.39 2.63 30.01
C THR A 684 -38.67 2.20 29.32
N ALA A 685 -39.48 3.16 28.87
CA ALA A 685 -40.76 2.87 28.25
C ALA A 685 -40.58 2.72 26.74
N TRP A 686 -41.09 1.62 26.18
CA TRP A 686 -41.16 1.34 24.74
C TRP A 686 -39.81 1.06 24.09
N ASP A 687 -38.87 0.50 24.86
CA ASP A 687 -37.53 0.11 24.38
C ASP A 687 -37.61 -1.10 23.40
N SER A 688 -38.79 -1.74 23.28
CA SER A 688 -39.07 -2.82 22.33
C SER A 688 -40.23 -2.48 21.38
N ILE A 689 -40.18 -3.05 20.17
CA ILE A 689 -41.29 -2.95 19.20
C ILE A 689 -42.58 -3.48 19.82
N THR A 690 -42.52 -4.55 20.62
CA THR A 690 -43.69 -5.14 21.27
C THR A 690 -44.35 -4.18 22.24
N GLU A 691 -43.58 -3.44 23.03
CA GLU A 691 -44.13 -2.40 23.91
C GLU A 691 -44.72 -1.23 23.13
N LEU A 692 -44.10 -0.83 22.02
CA LEU A 692 -44.64 0.21 21.14
C LEU A 692 -45.96 -0.25 20.49
N VAL A 693 -46.04 -1.50 20.03
CA VAL A 693 -47.27 -2.10 19.50
C VAL A 693 -48.33 -2.17 20.58
N ALA A 694 -47.99 -2.63 21.79
CA ALA A 694 -48.90 -2.67 22.92
C ALA A 694 -49.43 -1.27 23.27
N LEU A 695 -48.58 -0.24 23.24
CA LEU A 695 -49.00 1.15 23.41
C LEU A 695 -49.98 1.56 22.30
N THR A 696 -49.68 1.28 21.04
CA THR A 696 -50.56 1.63 19.92
C THR A 696 -51.91 0.93 19.96
N LEU A 697 -51.96 -0.34 20.41
CA LEU A 697 -53.20 -1.11 20.55
C LEU A 697 -54.09 -0.58 21.68
N ASN A 698 -53.48 -0.06 22.74
CA ASN A 698 -54.21 0.56 23.84
C ASN A 698 -54.56 2.04 23.56
N SER A 699 -53.99 2.65 22.52
CA SER A 699 -54.24 4.06 22.17
C SER A 699 -55.51 4.21 21.32
N ARG A 700 -56.17 5.38 21.41
CA ARG A 700 -57.38 5.66 20.60
C ARG A 700 -57.04 5.77 19.10
N PRO A 701 -57.79 5.10 18.20
CA PRO A 701 -57.49 5.10 16.77
C PRO A 701 -57.81 6.47 16.13
N PRO A 702 -56.87 7.09 15.38
CA PRO A 702 -57.16 8.30 14.61
C PRO A 702 -57.92 7.92 13.32
N LEU A 703 -59.25 8.02 13.38
CA LEU A 703 -60.18 7.49 12.37
C LEU A 703 -60.08 8.17 10.98
N ALA A 704 -59.63 9.43 10.90
CA ALA A 704 -59.57 10.18 9.63
C ALA A 704 -58.18 10.17 8.98
N ASP A 705 -57.12 10.40 9.75
CA ASP A 705 -55.77 10.63 9.21
C ASP A 705 -54.96 9.35 8.91
N LEU A 706 -55.31 8.23 9.53
CA LEU A 706 -54.75 6.91 9.23
C LEU A 706 -55.77 5.99 8.54
N ALA A 707 -56.83 6.55 7.95
CA ALA A 707 -57.76 5.76 7.16
C ALA A 707 -57.02 5.07 5.99
N ASN A 708 -57.39 3.81 5.71
CA ASN A 708 -56.83 2.99 4.62
C ASN A 708 -55.34 2.60 4.73
N THR A 709 -54.75 2.56 5.93
CA THR A 709 -53.35 2.14 6.13
C THR A 709 -53.17 0.63 6.42
N SER A 710 -54.23 -0.18 6.32
CA SER A 710 -54.23 -1.59 6.76
C SER A 710 -53.50 -2.57 5.81
N ALA A 711 -53.36 -2.24 4.53
CA ALA A 711 -52.69 -3.08 3.52
C ALA A 711 -51.24 -2.64 3.21
N GLY A 712 -50.72 -1.65 3.94
CA GLY A 712 -49.43 -1.01 3.70
C GLY A 712 -49.56 0.50 3.45
N ILE A 713 -48.48 1.24 3.71
CA ILE A 713 -48.44 2.69 3.59
C ILE A 713 -47.40 3.06 2.51
N TYR A 714 -47.86 3.71 1.44
CA TYR A 714 -46.98 4.18 0.35
C TYR A 714 -46.97 5.70 0.20
N CYS A 715 -47.82 6.42 0.95
CA CYS A 715 -47.93 7.86 0.86
C CYS A 715 -46.97 8.56 1.84
N LEU A 716 -46.08 9.40 1.31
CA LEU A 716 -45.15 10.22 2.10
C LEU A 716 -45.87 11.11 3.12
N ASN A 717 -47.07 11.60 2.78
CA ASN A 717 -47.82 12.49 3.67
C ASN A 717 -48.32 11.79 4.94
N THR A 718 -48.55 10.47 4.87
CA THR A 718 -48.95 9.66 6.04
C THR A 718 -47.78 9.50 7.01
N PHE A 719 -46.57 9.24 6.51
CA PHE A 719 -45.36 9.14 7.34
C PHE A 719 -44.93 10.48 7.96
N GLY A 720 -45.40 11.59 7.39
CA GLY A 720 -45.16 12.93 7.91
C GLY A 720 -46.13 13.38 9.01
N LYS A 721 -47.11 12.55 9.42
CA LYS A 721 -48.05 12.88 10.51
C LYS A 721 -47.37 12.79 11.87
N HIS A 722 -47.57 13.81 12.72
CA HIS A 722 -46.92 13.90 14.04
C HIS A 722 -47.71 13.21 15.14
N PHE A 723 -46.99 12.50 16.00
CA PHE A 723 -47.52 11.84 17.19
C PHE A 723 -46.88 12.41 18.46
N VAL A 724 -47.69 12.48 19.52
CA VAL A 724 -47.29 12.91 20.87
C VAL A 724 -47.81 11.90 21.89
N ILE A 725 -47.17 11.85 23.06
CA ILE A 725 -47.65 11.01 24.16
C ILE A 725 -48.42 11.86 25.17
N ARG A 726 -49.60 11.37 25.57
CA ARG A 726 -50.47 12.03 26.57
C ARG A 726 -50.86 11.03 27.65
N SER A 727 -50.91 11.50 28.90
CA SER A 727 -51.50 10.75 30.01
C SER A 727 -52.94 11.20 30.22
N THR A 728 -53.90 10.31 30.05
CA THR A 728 -55.33 10.53 30.31
C THR A 728 -55.69 9.94 31.67
N ALA A 729 -56.56 10.61 32.43
CA ALA A 729 -57.16 10.00 33.62
C ALA A 729 -58.20 8.98 33.15
N VAL A 730 -58.17 7.78 33.72
CA VAL A 730 -59.27 6.81 33.51
C VAL A 730 -60.49 7.36 34.24
N ASP A 731 -61.53 7.72 33.49
CA ASP A 731 -62.83 8.08 34.04
C ASP A 731 -63.54 6.77 34.43
N PRO A 732 -63.93 6.55 35.70
CA PRO A 732 -64.53 5.29 36.13
C PRO A 732 -65.95 5.03 35.56
N ASP A 733 -66.55 5.97 34.85
CA ASP A 733 -67.93 5.86 34.37
C ASP A 733 -68.04 5.36 32.92
N GLY A 734 -67.91 4.03 32.76
CA GLY A 734 -68.48 3.28 31.64
C GLY A 734 -69.77 2.55 32.07
N PRO A 735 -70.80 2.42 31.21
CA PRO A 735 -72.12 1.97 31.65
C PRO A 735 -72.17 0.46 31.81
N SER A 736 -71.78 -0.06 32.97
CA SER A 736 -72.26 -1.36 33.43
C SER A 736 -71.98 -1.57 34.91
N GLN A 737 -73.09 -1.66 35.65
CA GLN A 737 -73.24 -2.20 37.01
C GLN A 737 -72.96 -1.23 38.16
N GLU A 738 -73.97 -0.39 38.44
CA GLU A 738 -74.37 -0.06 39.80
C GLU A 738 -74.55 -1.35 40.61
N GLN A 739 -73.62 -1.64 41.53
CA GLN A 739 -73.83 -2.27 42.85
C GLN A 739 -72.50 -2.80 43.40
N GLU A 740 -71.59 -1.91 43.81
CA GLU A 740 -70.64 -2.21 44.91
C GLU A 740 -69.81 -1.01 45.41
N ALA A 741 -70.30 0.22 45.24
CA ALA A 741 -69.61 1.41 45.76
C ALA A 741 -70.10 1.79 47.17
N GLU A 742 -69.96 0.88 48.14
CA GLU A 742 -69.99 1.26 49.56
C GLU A 742 -69.07 0.37 50.41
N LYS A 743 -67.76 0.43 50.13
CA LYS A 743 -66.65 0.32 51.09
C LYS A 743 -65.34 0.23 50.33
N LEU A 744 -64.56 1.31 50.34
CA LEU A 744 -63.11 1.30 50.60
C LEU A 744 -62.61 2.75 50.51
N THR A 745 -62.26 3.27 51.68
CA THR A 745 -61.63 4.57 51.91
C THR A 745 -60.14 4.54 51.57
N GLU A 746 -59.68 5.66 51.01
CA GLU A 746 -58.32 6.22 50.99
C GLU A 746 -57.20 5.51 50.20
N GLU A 747 -56.58 6.31 49.33
CA GLU A 747 -55.18 6.25 48.88
C GLU A 747 -54.80 5.44 47.61
N GLU A 748 -55.61 5.50 46.54
CA GLU A 748 -55.12 5.18 45.19
C GLU A 748 -55.17 6.39 44.27
N ALA A 749 -54.00 6.84 43.80
CA ALA A 749 -53.89 7.83 42.74
C ALA A 749 -54.67 7.33 41.50
N PRO A 750 -55.41 8.20 40.77
CA PRO A 750 -56.19 7.77 39.63
C PRO A 750 -55.26 7.08 38.63
N ILE A 751 -55.64 5.87 38.19
CA ILE A 751 -54.91 5.11 37.18
C ILE A 751 -54.81 6.00 35.94
N ARG A 752 -53.60 6.44 35.60
CA ARG A 752 -53.33 7.26 34.43
C ARG A 752 -53.02 6.34 33.27
N HIS A 753 -53.89 6.35 32.26
CA HIS A 753 -53.68 5.65 31.01
C HIS A 753 -52.76 6.49 30.10
N VAL A 754 -51.84 5.85 29.38
CA VAL A 754 -50.90 6.56 28.48
C VAL A 754 -51.26 6.22 27.05
N GLU A 755 -51.49 7.25 26.24
CA GLU A 755 -51.93 7.12 24.86
C GLU A 755 -50.97 7.84 23.90
N LEU A 756 -50.72 7.20 22.76
CA LEU A 756 -50.06 7.81 21.62
C LEU A 756 -51.13 8.50 20.75
N VAL A 757 -51.06 9.82 20.64
CA VAL A 757 -52.10 10.64 20.02
C VAL A 757 -51.55 11.36 18.80
N LEU A 758 -52.31 11.36 17.69
CA LEU A 758 -52.02 12.13 16.50
C LEU A 758 -52.24 13.63 16.78
N ARG A 759 -51.30 14.49 16.38
CA ARG A 759 -51.45 15.93 16.55
C ARG A 759 -52.21 16.51 15.36
N ASP A 760 -53.45 16.92 15.60
CA ASP A 760 -54.25 17.66 14.62
C ASP A 760 -53.65 19.05 14.39
N ALA A 761 -53.57 19.45 13.12
CA ALA A 761 -53.02 20.75 12.70
C ALA A 761 -53.93 21.94 13.05
N THR A 762 -55.06 21.73 13.73
CA THR A 762 -56.15 22.71 13.93
C THR A 762 -56.16 23.42 15.28
N GLU A 763 -55.29 23.06 16.24
CA GLU A 763 -55.12 23.83 17.49
C GLU A 763 -54.00 24.88 17.34
N ILE A 764 -54.23 25.88 16.49
CA ILE A 764 -53.51 27.16 16.53
C ILE A 764 -54.56 28.27 16.66
N THR A 765 -54.64 28.82 17.87
CA THR A 765 -55.23 30.13 18.25
C THR A 765 -56.73 30.37 18.06
N SER A 766 -57.46 30.42 19.18
CA SER A 766 -58.37 31.54 19.47
C SER A 766 -57.77 32.31 20.65
N PRO A 767 -57.72 33.66 20.59
CA PRO A 767 -58.92 34.44 20.90
C PRO A 767 -59.15 35.66 20.00
N GLY A 768 -60.41 36.09 19.91
CA GLY A 768 -60.80 37.47 19.56
C GLY A 768 -61.22 37.69 18.11
N ALA A 769 -62.47 38.12 17.93
CA ALA A 769 -63.14 38.42 16.67
C ALA A 769 -62.60 39.70 15.99
N ASP A 770 -62.57 39.74 14.65
CA ASP A 770 -63.45 40.54 13.80
C ASP A 770 -63.03 40.51 12.30
N ASP A 771 -64.06 40.54 11.44
CA ASP A 771 -64.12 40.93 10.02
C ASP A 771 -63.56 40.07 8.86
N ASN A 772 -64.53 39.35 8.25
CA ASN A 772 -64.87 39.09 6.83
C ASN A 772 -63.83 38.89 5.68
N PRO A 773 -64.21 38.09 4.66
CA PRO A 773 -63.30 37.39 3.75
C PRO A 773 -63.13 38.08 2.38
N ALA A 774 -61.94 37.98 1.77
CA ALA A 774 -61.75 37.78 0.33
C ALA A 774 -60.26 37.78 -0.08
N SER A 775 -59.93 36.87 -1.00
CA SER A 775 -58.78 36.89 -1.91
C SER A 775 -57.40 36.48 -1.37
N ARG A 776 -56.99 35.24 -1.67
CA ARG A 776 -55.91 34.93 -2.63
C ARG A 776 -55.60 33.44 -2.62
N ALA A 777 -55.92 32.79 -3.72
CA ALA A 777 -55.27 31.56 -4.14
C ALA A 777 -53.82 31.88 -4.56
N ALA A 778 -52.85 31.16 -4.02
CA ALA A 778 -51.51 31.04 -4.61
C ALA A 778 -50.87 29.71 -4.16
N GLU A 779 -50.46 28.93 -5.15
CA GLU A 779 -49.81 27.62 -5.06
C GLU A 779 -48.42 27.68 -4.37
N PRO A 780 -47.93 26.56 -3.77
CA PRO A 780 -46.60 26.50 -3.18
C PRO A 780 -45.66 25.58 -3.97
N THR A 781 -44.82 26.12 -4.87
CA THR A 781 -43.69 25.37 -5.46
C THR A 781 -42.56 26.32 -5.83
N SER A 782 -41.42 26.25 -5.13
CA SER A 782 -40.09 26.59 -5.69
C SER A 782 -38.91 26.49 -4.72
N ARG A 783 -39.11 26.40 -3.39
CA ARG A 783 -37.97 26.54 -2.44
C ARG A 783 -37.17 25.27 -2.11
N TRP A 784 -37.59 24.09 -2.57
CA TRP A 784 -36.90 22.81 -2.29
C TRP A 784 -36.09 22.23 -3.46
N GLN A 785 -36.20 22.80 -4.66
CA GLN A 785 -35.41 22.36 -5.81
C GLN A 785 -33.94 22.78 -5.74
N HIS A 786 -33.60 23.81 -4.95
CA HIS A 786 -32.20 24.24 -4.79
C HIS A 786 -31.38 23.41 -3.80
N VAL A 787 -32.02 22.66 -2.89
CA VAL A 787 -31.31 21.80 -1.92
C VAL A 787 -30.98 20.43 -2.55
N LEU A 788 -31.81 19.94 -3.47
CA LEU A 788 -31.58 18.70 -4.21
C LEU A 788 -30.48 18.83 -5.28
N LEU A 789 -30.23 20.03 -5.82
CA LEU A 789 -29.17 20.25 -6.83
C LEU A 789 -27.75 20.38 -6.24
N LEU A 790 -27.62 20.72 -4.95
CA LEU A 790 -26.33 20.80 -4.26
C LEU A 790 -25.80 19.45 -3.77
N ILE A 791 -26.67 18.43 -3.65
CA ILE A 791 -26.27 17.07 -3.26
C ILE A 791 -25.80 16.24 -4.48
N PHE A 792 -26.14 16.66 -5.71
CA PHE A 792 -25.86 15.90 -6.95
C PHE A 792 -24.75 16.47 -7.85
N THR A 793 -24.02 17.49 -7.41
CA THR A 793 -22.85 17.99 -8.16
C THR A 793 -21.64 18.20 -7.25
N TRP A 794 -21.07 17.08 -6.78
CA TRP A 794 -19.68 17.06 -6.32
C TRP A 794 -18.90 16.10 -7.21
N PRO A 795 -17.98 16.59 -8.07
CA PRO A 795 -17.08 15.72 -8.79
C PRO A 795 -15.99 15.25 -7.84
N PHE A 796 -15.79 13.93 -7.79
CA PHE A 796 -14.56 13.33 -7.32
C PHE A 796 -13.42 13.84 -8.21
N THR A 797 -12.60 14.75 -7.69
CA THR A 797 -11.22 14.95 -8.15
C THR A 797 -10.36 15.04 -6.88
N PRO A 798 -9.29 14.23 -6.78
CA PRO A 798 -8.35 14.36 -5.69
C PRO A 798 -7.43 15.51 -6.05
N ASP A 799 -7.34 16.54 -5.21
CA ASP A 799 -6.21 17.43 -5.34
C ASP A 799 -5.53 17.74 -4.02
N ARG A 800 -4.22 17.81 -4.21
CA ARG A 800 -3.11 17.76 -3.30
C ARG A 800 -2.96 19.06 -2.52
N THR A 801 -2.42 18.87 -1.31
CA THR A 801 -1.45 19.72 -0.62
C THR A 801 -1.88 21.09 -0.09
N ALA A 802 -1.57 21.36 1.18
CA ALA A 802 -0.47 22.25 1.52
C ALA A 802 -0.14 22.23 3.02
N TYR A 803 1.12 21.96 3.35
CA TYR A 803 1.85 22.69 4.41
C TYR A 803 2.78 23.70 3.71
N PRO A 804 3.19 24.77 4.39
CA PRO A 804 3.49 26.07 3.78
C PRO A 804 4.97 26.25 3.47
N GLU A 805 5.28 27.01 2.41
CA GLU A 805 6.54 27.72 2.32
C GLU A 805 6.40 28.98 1.46
N GLN A 806 7.33 29.91 1.69
CA GLN A 806 7.20 31.35 1.65
C GLN A 806 7.13 31.99 0.26
N GLN A 807 6.49 33.16 0.24
CA GLN A 807 6.42 34.11 -0.87
C GLN A 807 7.75 34.82 -1.13
N HIS A 808 8.10 34.99 -2.41
CA HIS A 808 8.69 36.19 -3.01
C HIS A 808 8.38 36.14 -4.52
N GLU A 809 7.37 36.88 -5.00
CA GLU A 809 7.50 38.15 -5.75
C GLU A 809 8.41 38.06 -7.00
N LEU A 810 7.86 38.19 -8.22
CA LEU A 810 7.79 39.47 -8.96
C LEU A 810 7.40 39.29 -10.46
N HIS A 811 6.37 40.04 -10.89
CA HIS A 811 6.01 40.60 -12.22
C HIS A 811 6.21 39.85 -13.56
N LEU A 812 5.10 39.70 -14.30
CA LEU A 812 5.05 39.69 -15.77
C LEU A 812 3.99 40.70 -16.26
N HIS A 813 4.43 41.61 -17.13
CA HIS A 813 3.61 42.57 -17.88
C HIS A 813 2.90 41.88 -19.08
N PRO A 814 1.70 42.34 -19.50
CA PRO A 814 1.02 41.89 -20.71
C PRO A 814 1.24 42.86 -21.88
N ASP A 815 1.06 42.37 -23.12
CA ASP A 815 0.70 43.09 -24.38
C ASP A 815 1.08 42.18 -25.59
N LEU A 816 0.42 42.05 -26.75
CA LEU A 816 -0.83 42.56 -27.36
C LEU A 816 -0.95 41.87 -28.76
N SER A 817 -2.18 41.55 -29.20
CA SER A 817 -2.65 41.49 -30.63
C SER A 817 -2.06 40.45 -31.61
N SER A 818 -2.64 40.05 -32.74
CA SER A 818 -4.00 39.88 -33.32
C SER A 818 -3.81 39.41 -34.79
N SER A 819 -4.87 38.90 -35.44
CA SER A 819 -5.02 38.54 -36.87
C SER A 819 -4.70 37.07 -37.22
N GLY A 820 -5.50 36.30 -37.98
CA GLY A 820 -6.75 36.53 -38.70
C GLY A 820 -6.82 35.60 -39.93
N GLU A 821 -7.57 34.47 -39.83
CA GLU A 821 -8.35 33.69 -40.84
C GLU A 821 -7.86 33.45 -42.31
N PRO A 822 -8.54 32.60 -43.14
CA PRO A 822 -8.77 31.14 -43.04
C PRO A 822 -8.42 30.43 -44.39
N LEU A 823 -8.63 29.10 -44.52
CA LEU A 823 -9.15 28.42 -45.75
C LEU A 823 -9.23 26.89 -45.56
N LEU A 824 -10.43 26.33 -45.84
CA LEU A 824 -10.80 24.92 -46.06
C LEU A 824 -10.75 24.62 -47.58
N PRO A 825 -10.72 23.34 -48.10
CA PRO A 825 -11.86 22.40 -47.94
C PRO A 825 -11.62 20.85 -48.03
N THR A 826 -12.58 20.10 -47.42
CA THR A 826 -13.23 18.81 -47.84
C THR A 826 -12.39 17.53 -48.07
N SER A 827 -12.86 16.27 -47.92
CA SER A 827 -13.95 15.53 -47.24
C SER A 827 -13.84 14.03 -47.65
N SER A 828 -14.21 13.06 -46.81
CA SER A 828 -15.06 11.86 -47.11
C SER A 828 -14.80 10.69 -46.12
N TYR A 829 -15.74 10.39 -45.20
CA TYR A 829 -16.71 9.26 -45.23
C TYR A 829 -16.08 7.85 -45.22
N GLY A 830 -16.31 7.02 -44.19
CA GLY A 830 -17.54 6.21 -44.10
C GLY A 830 -17.75 5.53 -42.74
N LYS A 831 -19.02 5.23 -42.45
CA LYS A 831 -19.64 4.92 -41.16
C LYS A 831 -20.47 3.63 -41.30
N ARG A 832 -20.70 2.92 -40.17
CA ARG A 832 -21.79 1.95 -39.83
C ARG A 832 -21.55 0.43 -40.03
N PRO A 833 -22.34 -0.47 -39.39
CA PRO A 833 -23.09 -0.38 -38.11
C PRO A 833 -23.04 -1.65 -37.22
N SER A 834 -23.54 -1.48 -35.99
CA SER A 834 -23.99 -2.49 -35.03
C SER A 834 -25.39 -3.08 -35.37
N LEU A 835 -25.63 -4.36 -35.11
CA LEU A 835 -26.98 -4.93 -34.90
C LEU A 835 -26.93 -6.22 -34.05
N THR A 836 -27.75 -6.23 -33.00
CA THR A 836 -28.12 -7.31 -32.08
C THR A 836 -29.20 -8.25 -32.67
N ARG A 837 -29.15 -9.56 -32.39
CA ARG A 837 -30.34 -10.37 -31.98
C ARG A 837 -30.01 -11.82 -31.57
N GLU A 838 -30.81 -12.29 -30.61
CA GLU A 838 -30.86 -13.60 -29.95
C GLU A 838 -31.53 -14.73 -30.78
N TYR A 839 -31.47 -15.93 -30.17
CA TYR A 839 -32.37 -17.12 -30.22
C TYR A 839 -31.98 -18.38 -31.04
N SER A 840 -31.51 -19.38 -30.26
CA SER A 840 -32.00 -20.77 -30.12
C SER A 840 -32.12 -21.79 -31.28
N SER A 841 -31.52 -22.96 -30.99
CA SER A 841 -32.05 -24.34 -31.06
C SER A 841 -32.18 -25.12 -32.38
N ALA A 842 -31.44 -26.25 -32.37
CA ALA A 842 -31.86 -27.63 -32.67
C ALA A 842 -31.86 -28.21 -34.11
N SER A 843 -31.01 -29.24 -34.25
CA SER A 843 -31.19 -30.56 -34.90
C SER A 843 -31.60 -30.69 -36.38
N SER A 844 -30.80 -31.40 -37.19
CA SER A 844 -30.97 -32.84 -37.51
C SER A 844 -30.19 -33.34 -38.75
N SER A 845 -29.36 -34.37 -38.54
CA SER A 845 -29.12 -35.62 -39.30
C SER A 845 -28.98 -35.72 -40.84
N SER A 846 -27.96 -36.50 -41.26
CA SER A 846 -27.90 -37.58 -42.29
C SER A 846 -26.61 -37.50 -43.14
N ALA A 847 -25.87 -38.53 -43.56
CA ALA A 847 -25.85 -39.98 -43.37
C ALA A 847 -24.44 -40.52 -43.78
N SER A 848 -24.04 -41.66 -43.21
CA SER A 848 -22.80 -42.44 -43.48
C SER A 848 -22.93 -43.35 -44.73
N PRO A 849 -21.94 -44.19 -45.17
CA PRO A 849 -21.54 -45.40 -44.41
C PRO A 849 -20.12 -46.02 -44.59
N SER A 850 -19.74 -46.78 -43.55
CA SER A 850 -19.03 -48.10 -43.51
C SER A 850 -17.64 -48.26 -44.18
N SER A 851 -16.62 -48.80 -43.49
CA SER A 851 -16.53 -50.22 -43.11
C SER A 851 -15.71 -50.49 -41.83
N SER A 852 -15.95 -51.65 -41.23
CA SER A 852 -15.47 -52.18 -39.95
C SER A 852 -15.32 -53.71 -40.13
N PRO A 853 -15.18 -54.57 -39.10
CA PRO A 853 -14.24 -54.73 -37.96
C PRO A 853 -13.69 -56.21 -38.04
N PRO A 854 -13.68 -57.14 -37.04
CA PRO A 854 -13.75 -57.15 -35.55
C PRO A 854 -12.63 -58.00 -34.91
N SER A 855 -12.49 -58.21 -33.60
CA SER A 855 -13.41 -58.74 -32.56
C SER A 855 -12.55 -58.86 -31.29
N SER A 856 -12.98 -59.00 -30.04
CA SER A 856 -14.23 -59.34 -29.35
C SER A 856 -13.88 -59.29 -27.84
N ARG A 857 -14.76 -59.13 -26.84
CA ARG A 857 -16.19 -58.85 -26.75
C ARG A 857 -16.58 -58.99 -25.25
N LYS A 858 -17.30 -57.98 -24.73
CA LYS A 858 -18.39 -58.04 -23.70
C LYS A 858 -17.98 -58.42 -22.27
N ARG A 859 -18.64 -58.00 -21.18
CA ARG A 859 -19.91 -57.31 -20.80
C ARG A 859 -19.84 -57.26 -19.24
N HIS A 860 -20.57 -56.50 -18.42
CA HIS A 860 -21.77 -55.67 -18.51
C HIS A 860 -21.95 -54.97 -17.14
N VAL A 861 -22.66 -53.82 -17.15
CA VAL A 861 -23.74 -53.41 -16.22
C VAL A 861 -23.36 -52.72 -14.88
N ASN A 862 -23.62 -51.40 -14.91
CA ASN A 862 -24.43 -50.53 -14.04
C ASN A 862 -24.51 -50.68 -12.51
N ALA A 863 -24.55 -49.47 -11.93
CA ALA A 863 -25.53 -48.94 -10.96
C ALA A 863 -25.09 -48.78 -9.51
N GLY A 864 -25.50 -47.63 -8.94
CA GLY A 864 -25.97 -47.55 -7.57
C GLY A 864 -25.01 -46.97 -6.53
N GLU A 865 -25.04 -45.65 -6.38
CA GLU A 865 -25.58 -44.95 -5.21
C GLU A 865 -25.28 -45.46 -3.78
N GLU A 866 -24.84 -44.50 -2.97
CA GLU A 866 -25.04 -44.35 -1.50
C GLU A 866 -24.15 -45.10 -0.48
N ASP A 867 -23.40 -44.25 0.25
CA ASP A 867 -23.38 -44.12 1.70
C ASP A 867 -22.33 -44.88 2.55
N GLY A 868 -21.87 -44.18 3.60
CA GLY A 868 -21.45 -44.82 4.85
C GLY A 868 -19.96 -45.13 5.10
N ARG A 869 -19.29 -44.16 5.73
CA ARG A 869 -18.54 -44.30 7.02
C ARG A 869 -17.45 -45.40 7.22
N VAL A 870 -16.32 -44.88 7.74
CA VAL A 870 -15.55 -45.37 8.93
C VAL A 870 -14.34 -46.31 8.71
N LEU A 871 -13.18 -45.75 9.11
CA LEU A 871 -11.97 -46.30 9.75
C LEU A 871 -11.42 -47.69 9.36
N PHE A 872 -10.12 -47.79 9.06
CA PHE A 872 -9.03 -48.05 10.04
C PHE A 872 -7.66 -48.15 9.32
N GLU A 873 -6.61 -47.62 9.98
CA GLU A 873 -5.19 -48.09 10.06
C GLU A 873 -4.53 -48.77 8.84
N LYS A 874 -3.26 -48.56 8.49
CA LYS A 874 -2.03 -48.78 9.28
C LYS A 874 -0.87 -48.64 8.25
N ILE A 875 0.24 -47.93 8.46
CA ILE A 875 1.52 -48.48 8.97
C ILE A 875 2.58 -47.38 8.73
N MET A 876 3.09 -46.82 9.83
CA MET A 876 4.46 -46.31 9.99
C MET A 876 5.45 -47.48 9.81
N PRO A 877 6.74 -47.30 9.41
CA PRO A 877 7.64 -46.48 10.24
C PRO A 877 8.88 -45.82 9.60
N ASN A 878 9.31 -44.76 10.30
CA ASN A 878 10.66 -44.40 10.76
C ASN A 878 11.84 -44.10 9.81
N GLN A 879 12.68 -43.22 10.40
CA GLN A 879 14.10 -42.88 10.16
C GLN A 879 14.35 -41.71 9.20
N GLU A 880 15.17 -40.70 9.53
CA GLU A 880 16.03 -40.45 10.69
C GLU A 880 16.48 -38.97 10.71
N TYR A 881 16.89 -38.52 11.89
CA TYR A 881 17.43 -37.19 12.20
C TYR A 881 18.83 -36.95 11.61
N ALA A 882 19.09 -35.72 11.17
CA ALA A 882 20.34 -34.98 11.36
C ALA A 882 20.02 -33.48 11.37
#